data_AF-A0A8T0D8L2-F1
#
_entry.id   AF-A0A8T0D8L2-F1
#
_cell.length_a   1.000
_cell.length_b   1.000
_cell.length_c   1.000
_cell.angle_alpha   90.00
_cell.angle_beta   90.00
_cell.angle_gamma   90.00
#
_symmetry.space_group_name_H-M   'P 1'
#
loop_
_entity.id
_entity.type
_entity.pdbx_description
1 polymer ?
#
loop_
_entity_poly.entity_id
_entity_poly.type
_entity_poly.pdbx_seq_one_letter_code
_entity_poly.pdbx_strand_id
1 'polypeptide(L)'
;MEFSDKTVFVLNHTAYFNTLGDEIPFDSGTKTSVVKTSYRKSIWSNTVDAVLQYCRIVFDVFSHEKPISVITFDTEEKIHSIWLDEDQNIEALWSIFTHEGPPANANLDLKHCASMPGLEASCSMLQMLTNSQKEQRNGTNAGRVIILSAFMREQISSWIPSVLAALSKPVGSNEYARITASEWLFIDVLSEPDFTSEAHDSPLLPQPIELPTTLDHHSTGHRFLYHRLPASSLDLYRGMMRLVESHYNLASTLVQDIPMKEEANASSSSAMYGVELLHRAEAHDLLRHIGVIDQLMIRTETADGDETTLPALQRPKSGFSKTLGIKWVTPKSSDSCSTRFLLTAVLRYTTAAYRVTLADVGNRASTCLAQFVLGGRSVALAHRLPVSSLSLPVDSRAASIPTNEALLLTCHGSVMYLHTLATVYPLVHPPLTPILDCSKSVDLRVQSFIDQIVRPSRLAPASAHQHYTVAPRERAQQHLERFTRYWPLLESETFLGVNKMAISLFEHLPKEFLEPNEIAACKTAVERLISSIRHNVSLTDTRKGALKRAATSLPVAPSVQAEAVALALELDHILSVYASISNDHKEIEQYWLSLTGLPTIQHEGVITAILSRAENFASLDLPGMITVARFVASNDSIPANTSPCFPDSLLKTVRGLSLLCQHIARDKDSAVLFNANADDKLKWDSRPENSFVLEPANMATFMELLQPAKRSRTGAAKLEFAGVSSADSNGLCQLYRSLREKEKSVT
;
A
#
# COMPACT_ATOMS: atom_id res chain seq x y z
N MET A 1 -14.50 10.50 -21.29
CA MET A 1 -14.20 9.14 -21.76
C MET A 1 -12.70 9.04 -21.85
N GLU A 2 -12.10 8.03 -21.23
CA GLU A 2 -10.65 7.89 -21.13
C GLU A 2 -10.17 7.03 -22.30
N PHE A 3 -9.29 7.57 -23.16
CA PHE A 3 -8.73 6.87 -24.33
C PHE A 3 -7.34 6.29 -24.06
N SER A 4 -6.87 6.37 -22.82
CA SER A 4 -5.49 6.05 -22.43
C SER A 4 -5.27 4.54 -22.24
N ASP A 5 -6.32 3.73 -22.23
CA ASP A 5 -6.27 2.28 -21.94
C ASP A 5 -5.44 1.48 -22.96
N LYS A 6 -5.31 1.97 -24.20
CA LYS A 6 -4.44 1.43 -25.25
C LYS A 6 -3.89 2.59 -26.05
N THR A 7 -2.59 2.61 -26.33
CA THR A 7 -2.00 3.58 -27.26
C THR A 7 -1.30 2.85 -28.40
N VAL A 8 -1.61 3.22 -29.64
CA VAL A 8 -0.95 2.71 -30.84
C VAL A 8 -0.20 3.86 -31.51
N PHE A 9 1.10 3.74 -31.66
CA PHE A 9 1.91 4.65 -32.47
C PHE A 9 1.99 4.12 -33.90
N VAL A 10 1.78 5.01 -34.87
CA VAL A 10 1.94 4.72 -36.30
C VAL A 10 2.96 5.70 -36.85
N LEU A 11 4.15 5.20 -37.22
CA LEU A 11 5.30 6.02 -37.56
C LEU A 11 5.65 5.87 -39.04
N ASN A 12 5.83 7.01 -39.71
CA ASN A 12 6.27 7.04 -41.10
C ASN A 12 7.78 6.68 -41.21
N HIS A 13 8.07 5.63 -41.98
CA HIS A 13 9.43 5.13 -42.26
C HIS A 13 9.82 5.31 -43.73
N THR A 14 9.42 6.43 -44.34
CA THR A 14 9.73 6.77 -45.74
C THR A 14 10.93 7.71 -45.86
N ALA A 15 11.38 7.95 -47.10
CA ALA A 15 12.53 8.80 -47.41
C ALA A 15 12.44 10.23 -46.83
N TYR A 16 11.23 10.79 -46.65
CA TYR A 16 11.07 12.10 -46.02
C TYR A 16 11.64 12.12 -44.60
N PHE A 17 11.45 11.05 -43.83
CA PHE A 17 11.95 10.95 -42.46
C PHE A 17 13.47 10.70 -42.39
N ASN A 18 14.12 10.42 -43.53
CA ASN A 18 15.58 10.35 -43.63
C ASN A 18 16.24 11.70 -43.94
N THR A 19 15.46 12.78 -44.09
CA THR A 19 16.00 14.13 -44.32
C THR A 19 16.79 14.63 -43.10
N LEU A 20 17.79 15.47 -43.36
CA LEU A 20 18.67 16.03 -42.33
C LEU A 20 17.91 17.03 -41.45
N GLY A 21 17.87 16.76 -40.16
CA GLY A 21 17.37 17.66 -39.12
C GLY A 21 18.51 18.33 -38.36
N ASP A 22 18.43 18.27 -37.03
CA ASP A 22 19.28 19.05 -36.12
C ASP A 22 20.77 18.71 -36.20
N GLU A 23 21.58 19.77 -36.12
CA GLU A 23 23.03 19.68 -36.06
C GLU A 23 23.52 19.63 -34.60
N ILE A 24 24.19 18.53 -34.27
CA ILE A 24 24.84 18.30 -32.99
C ILE A 24 26.33 18.60 -33.16
N PRO A 25 26.85 19.69 -32.58
CA PRO A 25 28.28 19.95 -32.59
C PRO A 25 28.99 18.95 -31.67
N PHE A 26 30.00 18.26 -32.17
CA PHE A 26 30.92 17.55 -31.30
C PHE A 26 31.96 18.52 -30.77
N ASP A 27 32.12 18.54 -29.45
CA ASP A 27 33.21 19.29 -28.84
C ASP A 27 34.50 18.47 -29.01
N SER A 28 35.47 19.01 -29.74
CA SER A 28 36.78 18.40 -29.86
C SER A 28 37.46 18.55 -28.50
N GLY A 29 37.57 17.46 -27.74
CA GLY A 29 38.10 17.43 -26.37
C GLY A 29 39.55 17.92 -26.18
N THR A 30 40.17 18.53 -27.19
CA THR A 30 41.49 19.16 -27.13
C THR A 30 41.42 20.60 -27.65
N LYS A 31 41.96 21.54 -26.86
CA LYS A 31 41.96 23.01 -27.11
C LYS A 31 42.67 23.46 -28.40
N THR A 32 43.11 22.53 -29.25
CA THR A 32 43.96 22.78 -30.42
C THR A 32 43.38 22.25 -31.75
N SER A 33 42.20 21.61 -31.76
CA SER A 33 41.57 21.18 -33.01
C SER A 33 40.64 22.25 -33.58
N VAL A 34 40.99 22.78 -34.76
CA VAL A 34 40.21 23.79 -35.52
C VAL A 34 39.04 23.16 -36.29
N VAL A 35 38.95 21.83 -36.36
CA VAL A 35 37.88 21.14 -37.09
C VAL A 35 36.71 20.87 -36.14
N LYS A 36 35.65 21.67 -36.27
CA LYS A 36 34.36 21.43 -35.62
C LYS A 36 33.62 20.37 -36.44
N THR A 37 33.71 19.11 -36.04
CA THR A 37 32.89 18.05 -36.62
C THR A 37 31.49 18.16 -36.03
N SER A 38 30.47 18.13 -36.89
CA SER A 38 29.08 18.07 -36.46
C SER A 38 28.40 16.85 -37.06
N TYR A 39 27.47 16.29 -36.29
CA TYR A 39 26.60 15.21 -36.74
C TYR A 39 25.20 15.77 -36.90
N ARG A 40 24.51 15.39 -37.97
CA ARG A 40 23.10 15.76 -38.15
C ARG A 40 22.21 14.55 -37.92
N LYS A 41 21.27 14.69 -36.99
CA LYS A 41 20.20 13.70 -36.80
C LYS A 41 19.22 13.80 -37.97
N SER A 42 18.62 12.68 -38.37
CA SER A 42 17.47 12.71 -39.27
C SER A 42 16.19 13.02 -38.50
N ILE A 43 15.12 13.37 -39.22
CA ILE A 43 13.78 13.52 -38.63
C ILE A 43 13.34 12.22 -37.94
N TRP A 44 13.65 11.06 -38.54
CA TRP A 44 13.42 9.75 -37.95
C TRP A 44 14.07 9.61 -36.58
N SER A 45 15.36 9.93 -36.46
CA SER A 45 16.06 9.87 -35.18
C SER A 45 15.42 10.77 -34.13
N ASN A 46 15.07 12.01 -34.50
CA ASN A 46 14.38 12.94 -33.59
C ASN A 46 12.99 12.41 -33.16
N THR A 47 12.26 11.79 -34.09
CA THR A 47 10.93 11.19 -33.84
C THR A 47 11.03 10.00 -32.90
N VAL A 48 11.97 9.09 -33.15
CA VAL A 48 12.23 7.93 -32.29
C VAL A 48 12.63 8.36 -30.89
N ASP A 49 13.54 9.34 -30.74
CA ASP A 49 13.95 9.87 -29.44
C ASP A 49 12.74 10.42 -28.64
N ALA A 50 11.86 11.17 -29.32
CA ALA A 50 10.69 11.76 -28.68
C ALA A 50 9.61 10.72 -28.31
N VAL A 51 9.40 9.71 -29.16
CA VAL A 51 8.49 8.57 -28.88
C VAL A 51 9.03 7.72 -27.73
N LEU A 52 10.33 7.41 -27.71
CA LEU A 52 10.96 6.68 -26.60
C LEU A 52 10.77 7.41 -25.28
N GLN A 53 10.93 8.73 -25.26
CA GLN A 53 10.70 9.52 -24.05
C GLN A 53 9.23 9.49 -23.60
N TYR A 54 8.28 9.59 -24.54
CA TYR A 54 6.86 9.44 -24.24
C TYR A 54 6.58 8.08 -23.59
N CYS A 55 7.05 6.99 -24.21
CA CYS A 55 6.84 5.63 -23.71
C CYS A 55 7.51 5.41 -22.36
N ARG A 56 8.72 5.94 -22.15
CA ARG A 56 9.45 5.84 -20.87
C ARG A 56 8.63 6.40 -19.71
N ILE A 57 8.04 7.58 -19.90
CA ILE A 57 7.21 8.22 -18.87
C ILE A 57 6.00 7.36 -18.55
N VAL A 58 5.34 6.80 -19.57
CA VAL A 58 4.18 5.92 -19.38
C VAL A 58 4.57 4.66 -18.63
N PHE A 59 5.64 3.98 -19.04
CA PHE A 59 6.11 2.76 -18.38
C PHE A 59 6.57 3.01 -16.94
N ASP A 60 7.25 4.13 -16.67
CA ASP A 60 7.69 4.43 -15.29
C ASP A 60 6.50 4.75 -14.37
N VAL A 61 5.49 5.48 -14.86
CA VAL A 61 4.35 5.93 -14.04
C VAL A 61 3.26 4.86 -13.93
N PHE A 62 2.98 4.12 -14.99
CA PHE A 62 1.87 3.17 -15.09
C PHE A 62 2.32 1.70 -15.21
N SER A 63 3.60 1.42 -15.42
CA SER A 63 4.11 0.06 -15.67
C SER A 63 3.32 -0.59 -16.82
N HIS A 64 2.68 -1.74 -16.58
CA HIS A 64 1.94 -2.49 -17.61
C HIS A 64 0.46 -2.09 -17.72
N GLU A 65 -0.03 -1.15 -16.89
CA GLU A 65 -1.47 -0.78 -16.85
C GLU A 65 -1.93 -0.05 -18.12
N LYS A 66 -1.03 0.67 -18.79
CA LYS A 66 -1.31 1.50 -19.96
C LYS A 66 -0.41 1.09 -21.13
N PRO A 67 -0.74 -0.01 -21.84
CA PRO A 67 0.14 -0.58 -22.82
C PRO A 67 0.22 0.24 -24.12
N ILE A 68 1.37 0.16 -24.77
CA ILE A 68 1.73 0.86 -26.00
C ILE A 68 2.15 -0.16 -27.07
N SER A 69 1.66 0.03 -28.30
CA SER A 69 2.07 -0.72 -29.49
C SER A 69 2.68 0.25 -30.51
N VAL A 70 3.71 -0.20 -31.23
CA VAL A 70 4.40 0.57 -32.27
C VAL A 70 4.22 -0.12 -33.63
N ILE A 71 3.79 0.67 -34.60
CA ILE A 71 3.61 0.29 -36.00
C ILE A 71 4.46 1.23 -36.84
N THR A 72 5.21 0.70 -37.80
CA THR A 72 5.88 1.50 -38.84
C THR A 72 5.24 1.25 -40.19
N PHE A 73 5.33 2.24 -41.09
CA PHE A 73 4.89 2.06 -42.46
C PHE A 73 5.86 2.71 -43.46
N ASP A 74 6.15 1.98 -44.53
CA ASP A 74 6.95 2.42 -45.67
C ASP A 74 6.21 2.08 -47.00
N THR A 75 6.63 1.03 -47.69
CA THR A 75 5.87 0.30 -48.70
C THR A 75 4.93 -0.76 -48.11
N GLU A 76 5.20 -1.21 -46.88
CA GLU A 76 4.38 -2.16 -46.14
C GLU A 76 4.13 -1.66 -44.70
N GLU A 77 3.12 -2.24 -44.03
CA GLU A 77 2.81 -1.95 -42.62
C GLU A 77 3.42 -3.05 -41.73
N LYS A 78 4.17 -2.67 -40.70
CA LYS A 78 4.83 -3.61 -39.78
C LYS A 78 4.37 -3.34 -38.35
N ILE A 79 3.80 -4.35 -37.69
CA ILE A 79 3.44 -4.31 -36.26
C ILE A 79 4.63 -4.85 -35.47
N HIS A 80 5.20 -4.04 -34.59
CA HIS A 80 6.42 -4.39 -33.86
C HIS A 80 6.18 -4.87 -32.43
N SER A 81 5.05 -4.50 -31.82
CA SER A 81 4.71 -4.86 -30.44
C SER A 81 3.22 -5.04 -30.26
N ILE A 82 2.84 -5.90 -29.32
CA ILE A 82 1.46 -6.22 -28.97
C ILE A 82 1.24 -6.04 -27.46
N TRP A 83 0.04 -6.36 -26.95
CA TRP A 83 -0.34 -6.18 -25.54
C TRP A 83 0.25 -7.25 -24.60
N LEU A 84 1.52 -7.61 -24.80
CA LEU A 84 2.28 -8.52 -23.93
C LEU A 84 3.15 -7.72 -22.96
N ASP A 85 3.23 -8.16 -21.70
CA ASP A 85 4.00 -7.48 -20.66
C ASP A 85 5.50 -7.38 -21.01
N GLU A 86 6.03 -8.37 -21.73
CA GLU A 86 7.40 -8.43 -22.24
C GLU A 86 7.72 -7.33 -23.25
N ASP A 87 6.71 -6.82 -23.96
CA ASP A 87 6.85 -5.72 -24.93
C ASP A 87 6.77 -4.34 -24.25
N GLN A 88 6.27 -4.25 -23.01
CA GLN A 88 5.97 -2.99 -22.31
C GLN A 88 7.16 -2.46 -21.50
N ASN A 89 8.32 -2.32 -22.15
CA ASN A 89 9.51 -1.74 -21.54
C ASN A 89 10.41 -1.04 -22.59
N ILE A 90 11.35 -0.22 -22.10
CA ILE A 90 12.25 0.55 -22.97
C ILE A 90 13.26 -0.32 -23.71
N GLU A 91 13.69 -1.44 -23.15
CA GLU A 91 14.66 -2.33 -23.82
C GLU A 91 14.05 -2.99 -25.06
N ALA A 92 12.80 -3.46 -24.95
CA ALA A 92 12.03 -3.99 -26.08
C ALA A 92 11.81 -2.92 -27.17
N LEU A 93 11.38 -1.71 -26.80
CA LEU A 93 11.22 -0.61 -27.76
C LEU A 93 12.54 -0.21 -28.43
N TRP A 94 13.64 -0.14 -27.65
CA TRP A 94 14.95 0.15 -28.18
C TRP A 94 15.42 -0.90 -29.19
N SER A 95 15.16 -2.19 -28.88
CA SER A 95 15.41 -3.30 -29.79
C SER A 95 14.62 -3.14 -31.08
N ILE A 96 13.32 -2.82 -31.01
CA ILE A 96 12.46 -2.58 -32.19
C ILE A 96 13.07 -1.52 -33.10
N PHE A 97 13.39 -0.34 -32.58
CA PHE A 97 13.93 0.75 -33.40
C PHE A 97 15.34 0.46 -33.93
N THR A 98 16.13 -0.32 -33.19
CA THR A 98 17.45 -0.76 -33.67
C THR A 98 17.33 -1.73 -34.84
N HIS A 99 16.37 -2.66 -34.79
CA HIS A 99 16.13 -3.63 -35.87
C HIS A 99 15.51 -2.96 -37.10
N GLU A 100 14.57 -2.03 -36.93
CA GLU A 100 13.94 -1.31 -38.04
C GLU A 100 14.94 -0.38 -38.74
N GLY A 101 15.87 0.24 -37.99
CA GLY A 101 16.94 1.07 -38.54
C GLY A 101 16.44 2.38 -39.17
N PRO A 102 17.30 3.10 -39.91
CA PRO A 102 16.91 4.34 -40.60
C PRO A 102 15.96 4.07 -41.78
N PRO A 103 15.10 5.04 -42.16
CA PRO A 103 14.18 4.88 -43.28
C PRO A 103 14.89 4.55 -44.59
N ALA A 104 14.33 3.59 -45.33
CA ALA A 104 14.78 3.30 -46.68
C ALA A 104 14.39 4.45 -47.65
N ASN A 105 14.98 4.48 -48.84
CA ASN A 105 14.66 5.47 -49.88
C ASN A 105 13.27 5.25 -50.54
N ALA A 106 12.33 4.63 -49.82
CA ALA A 106 10.96 4.45 -50.28
C ALA A 106 10.23 5.80 -50.27
N ASN A 107 9.67 6.18 -51.43
CA ASN A 107 8.85 7.37 -51.56
C ASN A 107 7.37 6.96 -51.57
N LEU A 108 6.64 7.35 -50.53
CA LEU A 108 5.19 7.23 -50.46
C LEU A 108 4.57 8.62 -50.56
N ASP A 109 3.80 8.85 -51.62
CA ASP A 109 3.07 10.11 -51.76
C ASP A 109 1.74 10.05 -51.00
N LEU A 110 1.79 10.52 -49.76
CA LEU A 110 0.63 10.57 -48.88
C LEU A 110 -0.48 11.47 -49.41
N LYS A 111 -0.16 12.48 -50.25
CA LYS A 111 -1.16 13.40 -50.81
C LYS A 111 -2.13 12.73 -51.77
N HIS A 112 -1.81 11.56 -52.30
CA HIS A 112 -2.66 10.81 -53.23
C HIS A 112 -3.03 9.42 -52.71
N CYS A 113 -2.77 9.11 -51.44
CA CYS A 113 -3.03 7.81 -50.88
C CYS A 113 -4.53 7.61 -50.62
N ALA A 114 -5.15 6.62 -51.28
CA ALA A 114 -6.59 6.36 -51.20
C ALA A 114 -7.06 5.84 -49.83
N SER A 115 -6.17 5.16 -49.09
CA SER A 115 -6.42 4.67 -47.73
C SER A 115 -5.31 5.14 -46.81
N MET A 116 -5.65 5.38 -45.54
CA MET A 116 -4.67 5.75 -44.53
C MET A 116 -3.69 4.58 -44.31
N PRO A 117 -2.37 4.80 -44.39
CA PRO A 117 -1.38 3.81 -43.97
C PRO A 117 -1.51 3.47 -42.48
N GLY A 118 -1.34 2.21 -42.15
CA GLY A 118 -1.47 1.68 -40.79
C GLY A 118 -2.91 1.45 -40.35
N LEU A 119 -3.92 1.62 -41.22
CA LEU A 119 -5.33 1.57 -40.82
C LEU A 119 -5.75 0.19 -40.30
N GLU A 120 -5.46 -0.86 -41.07
CA GLU A 120 -5.87 -2.22 -40.72
C GLU A 120 -5.11 -2.71 -39.49
N ALA A 121 -3.80 -2.44 -39.43
CA ALA A 121 -2.96 -2.75 -38.28
C ALA A 121 -3.44 -2.04 -37.01
N SER A 122 -3.72 -0.73 -37.07
CA SER A 122 -4.20 0.06 -35.93
C SER A 122 -5.57 -0.43 -35.44
N CYS A 123 -6.50 -0.71 -36.34
CA CYS A 123 -7.81 -1.24 -35.97
C CYS A 123 -7.68 -2.62 -35.32
N SER A 124 -6.82 -3.48 -35.85
CA SER A 124 -6.56 -4.82 -35.27
C SER A 124 -6.01 -4.72 -33.86
N MET A 125 -5.07 -3.79 -33.62
CA MET A 125 -4.52 -3.54 -32.27
C MET A 125 -5.53 -3.01 -31.28
N LEU A 126 -6.38 -2.06 -31.69
CA LEU A 126 -7.45 -1.57 -30.85
C LEU A 126 -8.51 -2.65 -30.54
N GLN A 127 -8.80 -3.54 -31.50
CA GLN A 127 -9.72 -4.66 -31.30
C GLN A 127 -9.16 -5.72 -30.34
N MET A 128 -7.86 -6.03 -30.42
CA MET A 128 -7.22 -7.03 -29.57
C MET A 128 -7.33 -6.64 -28.08
N LEU A 129 -7.80 -7.55 -27.24
CA LEU A 129 -8.01 -7.31 -25.80
C LEU A 129 -6.68 -7.35 -25.01
N THR A 130 -6.53 -6.44 -24.05
CA THR A 130 -5.42 -6.51 -23.08
C THR A 130 -5.66 -7.62 -22.04
N ASN A 131 -4.62 -8.02 -21.31
CA ASN A 131 -4.75 -9.01 -20.23
C ASN A 131 -5.79 -8.57 -19.17
N SER A 132 -5.76 -7.31 -18.75
CA SER A 132 -6.74 -6.76 -17.80
C SER A 132 -8.18 -6.78 -18.34
N GLN A 133 -8.37 -6.54 -19.64
CA GLN A 133 -9.69 -6.61 -20.27
C GLN A 133 -10.21 -8.04 -20.42
N LYS A 134 -9.31 -9.03 -20.62
CA LYS A 134 -9.68 -10.45 -20.68
C LYS A 134 -10.23 -10.93 -19.31
N GLU A 135 -9.68 -10.42 -18.22
CA GLU A 135 -10.15 -10.68 -16.85
C GLU A 135 -11.47 -9.97 -16.55
N GLN A 136 -11.60 -8.70 -16.95
CA GLN A 136 -12.78 -7.86 -16.74
C GLN A 136 -13.72 -7.94 -17.95
N ARG A 137 -14.52 -9.01 -18.05
CA ARG A 137 -15.40 -9.32 -19.19
C ARG A 137 -16.43 -8.23 -19.62
N ASN A 138 -16.56 -7.11 -18.91
CA ASN A 138 -17.58 -6.07 -19.12
C ASN A 138 -17.02 -4.63 -19.27
N GLY A 139 -15.79 -4.46 -19.75
CA GLY A 139 -15.18 -3.14 -19.97
C GLY A 139 -15.50 -2.50 -21.33
N THR A 140 -15.47 -1.17 -21.39
CA THR A 140 -15.44 -0.43 -22.67
C THR A 140 -14.11 -0.68 -23.37
N ASN A 141 -14.13 -1.15 -24.64
CA ASN A 141 -12.91 -1.24 -25.42
C ASN A 141 -12.62 0.12 -26.09
N ALA A 142 -11.74 0.90 -25.46
CA ALA A 142 -11.33 2.22 -25.93
C ALA A 142 -9.81 2.29 -26.12
N GLY A 143 -9.34 3.19 -26.97
CA GLY A 143 -7.92 3.43 -27.15
C GLY A 143 -7.60 4.63 -28.03
N ARG A 144 -6.31 4.90 -28.18
CA ARG A 144 -5.76 6.04 -28.94
C ARG A 144 -4.82 5.55 -30.02
N VAL A 145 -4.86 6.19 -31.18
CA VAL A 145 -3.89 6.06 -32.27
C VAL A 145 -3.19 7.41 -32.46
N ILE A 146 -1.86 7.42 -32.42
CA ILE A 146 -1.02 8.59 -32.65
C ILE A 146 -0.23 8.35 -33.93
N ILE A 147 -0.51 9.13 -34.96
CA ILE A 147 0.10 9.01 -36.28
C ILE A 147 1.13 10.12 -36.44
N LEU A 148 2.39 9.75 -36.59
CA LEU A 148 3.52 10.66 -36.84
C LEU A 148 3.96 10.50 -38.29
N SER A 149 3.64 11.50 -39.11
CA SER A 149 3.95 11.52 -40.53
C SER A 149 4.17 12.95 -41.01
N ALA A 150 4.05 13.22 -42.31
CA ALA A 150 4.16 14.55 -42.90
C ALA A 150 3.10 14.75 -43.99
N PHE A 151 2.66 16.00 -44.16
CA PHE A 151 1.74 16.45 -45.21
C PHE A 151 0.39 15.69 -45.26
N MET A 152 -0.11 15.24 -44.11
CA MET A 152 -1.38 14.51 -44.04
C MET A 152 -2.61 15.42 -44.14
N ARG A 153 -2.48 16.70 -43.79
CA ARG A 153 -3.61 17.61 -43.55
C ARG A 153 -4.72 17.57 -44.60
N GLU A 154 -4.35 17.57 -45.87
CA GLU A 154 -5.29 17.59 -46.99
C GLU A 154 -6.06 16.27 -47.16
N GLN A 155 -5.49 15.15 -46.72
CA GLN A 155 -6.05 13.81 -46.90
C GLN A 155 -6.83 13.26 -45.71
N ILE A 156 -6.66 13.82 -44.51
CA ILE A 156 -7.33 13.28 -43.31
C ILE A 156 -8.86 13.20 -43.49
N SER A 157 -9.47 14.23 -44.09
CA SER A 157 -10.92 14.27 -44.34
C SER A 157 -11.39 13.15 -45.29
N SER A 158 -10.56 12.72 -46.24
CA SER A 158 -10.88 11.62 -47.16
C SER A 158 -10.73 10.25 -46.48
N TRP A 159 -9.81 10.13 -45.51
CA TRP A 159 -9.56 8.90 -44.77
C TRP A 159 -10.59 8.61 -43.68
N ILE A 160 -11.11 9.62 -42.99
CA ILE A 160 -12.04 9.45 -41.85
C ILE A 160 -13.20 8.46 -42.14
N PRO A 161 -13.91 8.54 -43.29
CA PRO A 161 -14.97 7.57 -43.61
C PRO A 161 -14.47 6.11 -43.64
N SER A 162 -13.30 5.87 -44.22
CA SER A 162 -12.67 4.55 -44.26
C SER A 162 -12.25 4.09 -42.86
N VAL A 163 -11.76 5.01 -42.01
CA VAL A 163 -11.44 4.71 -40.61
C VAL A 163 -12.70 4.27 -39.86
N LEU A 164 -13.78 5.03 -39.95
CA LEU A 164 -15.06 4.70 -39.31
C LEU A 164 -15.63 3.37 -39.80
N ALA A 165 -15.54 3.09 -41.09
CA ALA A 165 -15.94 1.81 -41.66
C ALA A 165 -15.11 0.66 -41.07
N ALA A 166 -13.79 0.81 -40.96
CA ALA A 166 -12.91 -0.20 -40.36
C ALA A 166 -13.21 -0.45 -38.87
N LEU A 167 -13.44 0.62 -38.09
CA LEU A 167 -13.80 0.54 -36.67
C LEU A 167 -15.14 -0.20 -36.44
N SER A 168 -16.06 -0.13 -37.42
CA SER A 168 -17.37 -0.77 -37.35
C SER A 168 -17.38 -2.26 -37.74
N LYS A 169 -16.27 -2.78 -38.29
CA LYS A 169 -16.19 -4.18 -38.74
C LYS A 169 -16.46 -5.15 -37.57
N PRO A 170 -17.29 -6.20 -37.78
CA PRO A 170 -17.58 -7.18 -36.74
C PRO A 170 -16.34 -8.00 -36.42
N VAL A 171 -16.25 -8.44 -35.17
CA VAL A 171 -15.10 -9.17 -34.63
C VAL A 171 -15.48 -10.66 -34.49
N GLY A 172 -14.66 -11.55 -35.03
CA GLY A 172 -14.97 -12.99 -35.14
C GLY A 172 -14.40 -13.89 -34.04
N SER A 173 -13.50 -13.40 -33.17
CA SER A 173 -12.75 -14.22 -32.21
C SER A 173 -12.83 -13.68 -30.78
N ASN A 174 -12.71 -14.56 -29.79
CA ASN A 174 -12.83 -14.21 -28.36
C ASN A 174 -11.68 -13.33 -27.82
N GLU A 175 -10.56 -13.24 -28.53
CA GLU A 175 -9.42 -12.42 -28.14
C GLU A 175 -9.56 -10.95 -28.54
N TYR A 176 -10.61 -10.63 -29.29
CA TYR A 176 -10.83 -9.32 -29.86
C TYR A 176 -12.23 -8.83 -29.46
N ALA A 177 -12.39 -7.52 -29.31
CA ALA A 177 -13.66 -6.89 -29.01
C ALA A 177 -13.91 -5.68 -29.91
N ARG A 178 -15.19 -5.40 -30.16
CA ARG A 178 -15.60 -4.20 -30.90
C ARG A 178 -15.07 -2.96 -30.21
N ILE A 179 -14.53 -2.02 -30.99
CA ILE A 179 -14.05 -0.74 -30.50
C ILE A 179 -15.27 0.13 -30.17
N THR A 180 -15.42 0.48 -28.89
CA THR A 180 -16.53 1.30 -28.40
C THR A 180 -16.24 2.80 -28.55
N ALA A 181 -14.96 3.16 -28.46
CA ALA A 181 -14.51 4.54 -28.51
C ALA A 181 -13.05 4.60 -28.97
N SER A 182 -12.65 5.66 -29.67
CA SER A 182 -11.24 5.81 -30.04
C SER A 182 -10.84 7.26 -30.26
N GLU A 183 -9.57 7.59 -30.02
CA GLU A 183 -9.00 8.87 -30.38
C GLU A 183 -7.93 8.71 -31.46
N TRP A 184 -8.04 9.42 -32.57
CA TRP A 184 -7.09 9.41 -33.66
C TRP A 184 -6.41 10.78 -33.75
N LEU A 185 -5.11 10.84 -33.45
CA LEU A 185 -4.31 12.04 -33.45
C LEU A 185 -3.33 12.01 -34.62
N PHE A 186 -3.55 12.87 -35.62
CA PHE A 186 -2.68 13.05 -36.77
C PHE A 186 -1.68 14.17 -36.50
N ILE A 187 -0.39 13.87 -36.58
CA ILE A 187 0.69 14.82 -36.33
C ILE A 187 1.57 14.92 -37.56
N ASP A 188 1.57 16.09 -38.19
CA ASP A 188 2.56 16.41 -39.22
C ASP A 188 3.86 16.90 -38.55
N VAL A 189 4.94 16.17 -38.78
CA VAL A 189 6.31 16.50 -38.37
C VAL A 189 7.02 17.12 -39.57
N LEU A 190 7.26 18.43 -39.53
CA LEU A 190 7.72 19.20 -40.69
C LEU A 190 9.06 19.89 -40.42
N SER A 191 9.97 19.88 -41.40
CA SER A 191 11.24 20.62 -41.33
C SER A 191 11.02 22.14 -41.35
N GLU A 192 11.96 22.92 -40.82
CA GLU A 192 11.91 24.40 -40.74
C GLU A 192 11.43 25.15 -42.00
N PRO A 193 11.84 24.83 -43.25
CA PRO A 193 11.30 25.51 -44.43
C PRO A 193 9.83 25.15 -44.72
N ASP A 194 9.42 23.91 -44.44
CA ASP A 194 8.05 23.43 -44.66
C ASP A 194 7.10 23.87 -43.54
N PHE A 195 7.61 23.98 -42.31
CA PHE A 195 6.84 24.40 -41.14
C PHE A 195 6.50 25.90 -41.19
N THR A 196 7.47 26.74 -41.59
CA THR A 196 7.32 28.19 -41.67
C THR A 196 6.55 28.66 -42.90
N SER A 197 6.58 27.90 -44.00
CA SER A 197 5.86 28.25 -45.24
C SER A 197 4.34 28.09 -45.13
N GLU A 198 3.83 27.34 -44.14
CA GLU A 198 2.40 26.99 -44.03
C GLU A 198 1.61 27.63 -42.86
N ALA A 199 2.15 28.51 -41.99
CA ALA A 199 1.32 29.40 -41.14
C ALA A 199 2.10 30.38 -40.23
N HIS A 200 1.50 31.56 -40.00
CA HIS A 200 1.82 32.52 -38.95
C HIS A 200 1.14 32.28 -37.59
N ASP A 201 0.36 31.20 -37.39
CA ASP A 201 -0.31 30.87 -36.12
C ASP A 201 -0.46 29.35 -35.95
N SER A 202 0.60 28.64 -35.55
CA SER A 202 0.49 27.22 -35.19
C SER A 202 0.03 27.05 -33.73
N PRO A 203 -1.07 26.33 -33.46
CA PRO A 203 -1.60 26.15 -32.11
C PRO A 203 -0.67 25.27 -31.25
N LEU A 204 -0.51 25.61 -29.98
CA LEU A 204 0.27 24.83 -29.00
C LEU A 204 -0.33 23.47 -28.63
N LEU A 205 -1.59 23.22 -29.02
CA LEU A 205 -2.35 22.02 -28.67
C LEU A 205 -2.99 21.40 -29.91
N PRO A 206 -3.25 20.08 -29.91
CA PRO A 206 -4.01 19.43 -30.96
C PRO A 206 -5.41 20.04 -31.13
N GLN A 207 -5.82 20.26 -32.37
CA GLN A 207 -7.12 20.81 -32.72
C GLN A 207 -8.08 19.70 -33.16
N PRO A 208 -9.38 19.78 -32.82
CA PRO A 208 -10.37 18.86 -33.34
C PRO A 208 -10.55 19.05 -34.85
N ILE A 209 -10.74 17.94 -35.57
CA ILE A 209 -11.06 17.96 -37.01
C ILE A 209 -12.57 18.02 -37.18
N GLU A 210 -13.06 18.95 -38.00
CA GLU A 210 -14.48 19.03 -38.35
C GLU A 210 -14.90 17.81 -39.18
N LEU A 211 -15.87 17.04 -38.67
CA LEU A 211 -16.41 15.89 -39.37
C LEU A 211 -17.35 16.35 -40.50
N PRO A 212 -17.39 15.65 -41.64
CA PRO A 212 -18.39 15.89 -42.68
C PRO A 212 -19.81 15.89 -42.10
N THR A 213 -20.63 16.89 -42.44
CA THR A 213 -21.99 17.12 -41.92
C THR A 213 -22.99 15.97 -42.15
N THR A 214 -22.62 14.96 -42.94
CA THR A 214 -23.43 13.75 -43.19
C THR A 214 -23.30 12.68 -42.11
N LEU A 215 -22.40 12.85 -41.15
CA LEU A 215 -22.16 11.93 -40.04
C LEU A 215 -22.73 12.56 -38.76
N ASP A 216 -23.68 11.87 -38.11
CA ASP A 216 -24.31 12.35 -36.88
C ASP A 216 -23.25 12.66 -35.79
N HIS A 217 -23.05 13.95 -35.49
CA HIS A 217 -22.01 14.46 -34.57
C HIS A 217 -22.09 13.93 -33.12
N HIS A 218 -23.16 13.22 -32.76
CA HIS A 218 -23.42 12.74 -31.40
C HIS A 218 -23.32 11.21 -31.23
N SER A 219 -23.05 10.43 -32.29
CA SER A 219 -23.25 8.97 -32.25
C SER A 219 -21.98 8.11 -32.31
N THR A 220 -20.83 8.66 -32.66
CA THR A 220 -19.57 7.91 -32.70
C THR A 220 -18.74 8.24 -31.47
N GLY A 221 -18.44 7.29 -30.58
CA GLY A 221 -17.47 7.46 -29.48
C GLY A 221 -16.02 7.73 -29.95
N HIS A 222 -15.84 8.20 -31.19
CA HIS A 222 -14.58 8.36 -31.89
C HIS A 222 -14.25 9.84 -32.08
N ARG A 223 -13.05 10.25 -31.70
CA ARG A 223 -12.52 11.62 -31.78
C ARG A 223 -11.36 11.68 -32.76
N PHE A 224 -11.31 12.71 -33.60
CA PHE A 224 -10.22 12.95 -34.55
C PHE A 224 -9.58 14.31 -34.28
N LEU A 225 -8.26 14.32 -34.15
CA LEU A 225 -7.45 15.50 -33.82
C LEU A 225 -6.32 15.66 -34.83
N TYR A 226 -5.95 16.91 -35.09
CA TYR A 226 -4.81 17.28 -35.93
C TYR A 226 -3.83 18.16 -35.16
N HIS A 227 -2.53 17.94 -35.37
CA HIS A 227 -1.47 18.76 -34.83
C HIS A 227 -0.29 18.87 -35.80
N ARG A 228 0.55 19.88 -35.58
CA ARG A 228 1.80 20.09 -36.32
C ARG A 228 2.92 20.32 -35.34
N LEU A 229 4.04 19.66 -35.55
CA LEU A 229 5.25 19.82 -34.75
C LEU A 229 6.44 20.11 -35.66
N PRO A 230 7.34 21.05 -35.29
CA PRO A 230 8.62 21.22 -35.98
C PRO A 230 9.43 19.93 -35.86
N ALA A 231 10.24 19.62 -36.89
CA ALA A 231 11.11 18.44 -36.94
C ALA A 231 12.36 18.54 -36.05
N SER A 232 12.52 19.65 -35.31
CA SER A 232 13.63 19.85 -34.37
C SER A 232 13.49 18.91 -33.17
N SER A 233 14.62 18.38 -32.69
CA SER A 233 14.70 17.45 -31.56
C SER A 233 14.05 18.03 -30.31
N LEU A 234 14.29 19.32 -30.03
CA LEU A 234 13.76 19.98 -28.83
C LEU A 234 12.25 20.21 -28.93
N ASP A 235 11.74 20.63 -30.09
CA ASP A 235 10.32 20.94 -30.24
C ASP A 235 9.47 19.66 -30.36
N LEU A 236 9.96 18.62 -31.04
CA LEU A 236 9.36 17.28 -31.00
C LEU A 236 9.31 16.75 -29.57
N TYR A 237 10.42 16.83 -28.85
CA TYR A 237 10.47 16.40 -27.45
C TYR A 237 9.39 17.13 -26.65
N ARG A 238 9.35 18.46 -26.68
CA ARG A 238 8.35 19.25 -25.94
C ARG A 238 6.91 18.94 -26.36
N GLY A 239 6.67 18.78 -27.66
CA GLY A 239 5.38 18.39 -28.22
C GLY A 239 4.92 17.05 -27.66
N MET A 240 5.79 16.03 -27.69
CA MET A 240 5.50 14.71 -27.13
C MET A 240 5.30 14.75 -25.62
N MET A 241 6.05 15.59 -24.90
CA MET A 241 5.87 15.79 -23.46
C MET A 241 4.52 16.44 -23.12
N ARG A 242 4.03 17.37 -23.95
CA ARG A 242 2.67 17.94 -23.82
C ARG A 242 1.58 16.93 -24.12
N LEU A 243 1.81 16.08 -25.12
CA LEU A 243 0.90 14.99 -25.43
C LEU A 243 0.81 14.03 -24.24
N VAL A 244 1.93 13.53 -23.70
CA VAL A 244 1.89 12.59 -22.56
C VAL A 244 1.24 13.21 -21.32
N GLU A 245 1.47 14.51 -21.06
CA GLU A 245 0.80 15.28 -20.00
C GLU A 245 -0.73 15.19 -20.14
N SER A 246 -1.26 15.55 -21.31
CA SER A 246 -2.70 15.57 -21.56
C SER A 246 -3.32 14.16 -21.70
N HIS A 247 -2.56 13.23 -22.28
CA HIS A 247 -3.01 11.88 -22.62
C HIS A 247 -3.25 11.02 -21.39
N TYR A 248 -2.47 11.24 -20.33
CA TYR A 248 -2.47 10.45 -19.10
C TYR A 248 -2.75 11.27 -17.83
N ASN A 249 -3.17 12.53 -17.98
CA ASN A 249 -3.43 13.44 -16.87
C ASN A 249 -2.25 13.50 -15.89
N LEU A 250 -1.06 13.78 -16.42
CA LEU A 250 0.16 13.92 -15.62
C LEU A 250 0.34 15.37 -15.18
N ALA A 251 1.11 15.56 -14.11
CA ALA A 251 1.55 16.85 -13.61
C ALA A 251 3.07 16.83 -13.37
N SER A 252 3.63 18.04 -13.31
CA SER A 252 5.04 18.26 -13.04
C SER A 252 5.23 18.90 -11.66
N THR A 253 6.20 18.38 -10.90
CA THR A 253 6.67 18.95 -9.62
C THR A 253 8.17 19.19 -9.68
N LEU A 254 8.61 20.43 -9.53
CA LEU A 254 10.01 20.78 -9.38
C LEU A 254 10.42 20.76 -7.90
N VAL A 255 11.27 19.80 -7.54
CA VAL A 255 11.94 19.76 -6.23
C VAL A 255 13.08 20.76 -6.24
N GLN A 256 12.94 21.82 -5.47
CA GLN A 256 13.91 22.91 -5.31
C GLN A 256 14.80 22.67 -4.09
N ASP A 257 15.88 23.45 -4.01
CA ASP A 257 16.72 23.55 -2.82
C ASP A 257 17.47 22.25 -2.44
N ILE A 258 17.82 21.42 -3.42
CA ILE A 258 18.51 20.13 -3.20
C ILE A 258 19.97 20.36 -2.78
N PRO A 259 20.40 19.89 -1.58
CA PRO A 259 21.79 20.06 -1.13
C PRO A 259 22.73 19.05 -1.81
N MET A 260 23.76 19.53 -2.50
CA MET A 260 24.82 18.69 -3.08
C MET A 260 26.17 18.86 -2.35
N LYS A 261 26.90 17.76 -2.15
CA LYS A 261 28.08 17.67 -1.27
C LYS A 261 29.32 18.47 -1.75
N GLU A 262 29.43 18.77 -3.05
CA GLU A 262 30.66 19.32 -3.63
C GLU A 262 30.78 20.85 -3.56
N GLU A 263 29.67 21.59 -3.45
CA GLU A 263 29.69 23.06 -3.47
C GLU A 263 29.76 23.70 -2.08
N ALA A 264 29.65 22.91 -1.00
CA ALA A 264 29.79 23.43 0.36
C ALA A 264 31.24 23.86 0.72
N ASN A 265 32.23 23.52 -0.12
CA ASN A 265 33.66 23.78 0.13
C ASN A 265 34.25 24.91 -0.75
N ALA A 266 33.47 25.55 -1.62
CA ALA A 266 33.91 26.73 -2.36
C ALA A 266 33.26 27.98 -1.76
N SER A 267 34.04 29.02 -1.51
CA SER A 267 33.60 30.36 -1.06
C SER A 267 32.80 31.13 -2.13
N SER A 268 32.07 30.42 -2.97
CA SER A 268 31.22 30.90 -4.06
C SER A 268 29.84 30.30 -3.84
N SER A 269 28.81 31.13 -3.81
CA SER A 269 27.41 30.75 -3.54
C SER A 269 27.03 29.38 -4.11
N SER A 270 26.72 28.41 -3.24
CA SER A 270 26.25 27.08 -3.61
C SER A 270 24.99 27.21 -4.49
N ALA A 271 25.07 26.79 -5.74
CA ALA A 271 23.94 26.78 -6.64
C ALA A 271 22.98 25.66 -6.22
N MET A 272 21.79 26.03 -5.77
CA MET A 272 20.75 25.07 -5.41
C MET A 272 20.10 24.53 -6.69
N TYR A 273 20.12 23.21 -6.86
CA TYR A 273 19.58 22.54 -8.04
C TYR A 273 18.08 22.27 -7.91
N GLY A 274 17.38 22.34 -9.05
CA GLY A 274 15.99 21.90 -9.19
C GLY A 274 15.92 20.60 -9.99
N VAL A 275 15.13 19.64 -9.53
CA VAL A 275 14.86 18.40 -10.26
C VAL A 275 13.36 18.28 -10.52
N GLU A 276 13.00 18.14 -11.79
CA GLU A 276 11.62 18.03 -12.23
C GLU A 276 11.16 16.56 -12.22
N LEU A 277 10.06 16.32 -11.51
CA LEU A 277 9.39 15.04 -11.36
C LEU A 277 8.07 15.05 -12.11
N LEU A 278 7.76 13.95 -12.78
CA LEU A 278 6.51 13.72 -13.49
C LEU A 278 5.74 12.61 -12.79
N HIS A 279 4.45 12.83 -12.58
CA HIS A 279 3.56 11.90 -11.90
C HIS A 279 2.12 12.19 -12.26
N ARG A 280 1.22 11.33 -11.81
CA ARG A 280 -0.23 11.53 -11.87
C ARG A 280 -0.67 12.86 -11.24
N ALA A 281 -1.53 13.62 -11.91
CA ALA A 281 -1.95 14.96 -11.48
C ALA A 281 -2.74 14.96 -10.16
N GLU A 282 -3.33 13.82 -9.81
CA GLU A 282 -4.08 13.62 -8.57
C GLU A 282 -3.22 13.81 -7.31
N ALA A 283 -1.89 13.70 -7.43
CA ALA A 283 -0.95 14.04 -6.34
C ALA A 283 -1.08 15.49 -5.87
N HIS A 284 -1.64 16.38 -6.70
CA HIS A 284 -1.85 17.78 -6.36
C HIS A 284 -3.27 18.10 -5.90
N ASP A 285 -4.20 17.14 -5.88
CA ASP A 285 -5.62 17.40 -5.61
C ASP A 285 -5.86 17.97 -4.22
N LEU A 286 -5.14 17.47 -3.20
CA LEU A 286 -5.24 17.99 -1.84
C LEU A 286 -4.80 19.47 -1.78
N LEU A 287 -3.67 19.79 -2.44
CA LEU A 287 -3.15 21.16 -2.51
C LEU A 287 -4.08 22.09 -3.27
N ARG A 288 -4.74 21.58 -4.31
CA ARG A 288 -5.76 22.29 -5.07
C ARG A 288 -7.00 22.55 -4.23
N HIS A 289 -7.48 21.55 -3.50
CA HIS A 289 -8.66 21.66 -2.65
C HIS A 289 -8.49 22.68 -1.53
N ILE A 290 -7.27 22.81 -0.99
CA ILE A 290 -6.93 23.77 0.07
C ILE A 290 -6.62 25.17 -0.51
N GLY A 291 -6.58 25.33 -1.83
CA GLY A 291 -6.36 26.62 -2.50
C GLY A 291 -4.92 27.14 -2.39
N VAL A 292 -3.95 26.28 -2.08
CA VAL A 292 -2.52 26.65 -2.00
C VAL A 292 -1.77 26.36 -3.30
N ILE A 293 -2.34 25.55 -4.19
CA ILE A 293 -1.67 25.11 -5.41
C ILE A 293 -1.18 26.26 -6.29
N ASP A 294 -2.01 27.31 -6.48
CA ASP A 294 -1.69 28.44 -7.36
C ASP A 294 -0.51 29.28 -6.83
N GLN A 295 -0.28 29.26 -5.51
CA GLN A 295 0.87 29.93 -4.88
C GLN A 295 2.18 29.16 -5.10
N LEU A 296 2.08 27.84 -5.33
CA LEU A 296 3.21 26.95 -5.56
C LEU A 296 3.56 26.83 -7.04
N MET A 297 2.68 27.25 -7.95
CA MET A 297 2.93 27.18 -9.38
C MET A 297 4.08 28.10 -9.76
N ILE A 298 5.08 27.55 -10.45
CA ILE A 298 6.21 28.32 -10.97
C ILE A 298 5.68 29.17 -12.13
N ARG A 299 5.77 30.50 -11.99
CA ARG A 299 5.42 31.43 -13.06
C ARG A 299 6.52 31.44 -14.12
N THR A 300 6.21 30.94 -15.30
CA THR A 300 7.01 31.10 -16.51
C THR A 300 6.57 32.39 -17.20
N GLU A 301 7.04 33.54 -16.73
CA GLU A 301 6.74 34.82 -17.39
C GLU A 301 7.36 34.87 -18.80
N THR A 302 6.51 35.10 -19.81
CA THR A 302 6.89 35.75 -21.07
C THR A 302 5.81 36.78 -21.41
N ALA A 303 6.02 38.00 -20.92
CA ALA A 303 5.51 39.24 -21.51
C ALA A 303 6.39 40.36 -20.92
N ASP A 304 7.11 41.07 -21.79
CA ASP A 304 8.05 42.16 -21.48
C ASP A 304 9.41 41.77 -20.86
N GLY A 305 10.33 41.36 -21.74
CA GLY A 305 11.60 42.08 -21.92
C GLY A 305 12.64 42.18 -20.80
N ASP A 306 12.48 41.56 -19.63
CA ASP A 306 13.54 41.57 -18.60
C ASP A 306 13.85 40.15 -18.10
N GLU A 307 14.99 39.62 -18.57
CA GLU A 307 15.41 38.23 -18.41
C GLU A 307 16.06 37.94 -17.04
N THR A 308 15.56 38.57 -15.96
CA THR A 308 16.19 38.48 -14.64
C THR A 308 15.18 38.17 -13.54
N THR A 309 15.09 36.89 -13.12
CA THR A 309 14.75 36.52 -11.71
C THR A 309 14.84 35.02 -11.39
N LEU A 310 14.89 34.11 -12.36
CA LEU A 310 15.17 32.68 -12.12
C LEU A 310 16.39 32.21 -12.92
N PRO A 311 17.42 31.62 -12.30
CA PRO A 311 18.56 31.05 -13.02
C PRO A 311 18.08 30.02 -14.04
N ALA A 312 18.62 30.03 -15.27
CA ALA A 312 18.25 29.10 -16.35
C ALA A 312 18.33 27.61 -15.96
N LEU A 313 19.11 27.27 -14.92
CA LEU A 313 19.26 25.94 -14.33
C LEU A 313 18.05 25.45 -13.50
N GLN A 314 17.12 26.33 -13.12
CA GLN A 314 15.96 26.03 -12.27
C GLN A 314 14.62 26.02 -13.03
N ARG A 315 14.62 26.24 -14.35
CA ARG A 315 13.39 26.20 -15.15
C ARG A 315 13.02 24.75 -15.50
N PRO A 316 11.73 24.37 -15.44
CA PRO A 316 11.25 23.09 -15.95
C PRO A 316 11.63 22.94 -17.42
N LYS A 317 12.30 21.83 -17.77
CA LYS A 317 12.81 21.59 -19.13
C LYS A 317 11.93 20.65 -19.93
N SER A 318 11.06 19.90 -19.25
CA SER A 318 10.13 18.94 -19.86
C SER A 318 9.22 19.59 -20.90
N GLY A 319 8.97 20.89 -20.76
CA GLY A 319 8.01 21.61 -21.55
C GLY A 319 6.57 21.42 -21.07
N PHE A 320 6.28 20.77 -19.93
CA PHE A 320 4.92 20.63 -19.34
C PHE A 320 4.21 21.97 -19.14
N SER A 321 2.86 21.94 -19.07
CA SER A 321 2.03 23.14 -19.00
C SER A 321 2.16 23.94 -17.73
N LYS A 322 2.22 23.22 -16.61
CA LYS A 322 2.30 23.80 -15.28
C LYS A 322 3.23 22.93 -14.45
N THR A 323 4.09 23.59 -13.68
CA THR A 323 4.99 22.91 -12.76
C THR A 323 4.83 23.49 -11.37
N LEU A 324 4.57 22.61 -10.41
CA LEU A 324 4.51 22.95 -8.99
C LEU A 324 5.93 23.02 -8.41
N GLY A 325 6.32 24.16 -7.85
CA GLY A 325 7.59 24.34 -7.16
C GLY A 325 7.47 24.04 -5.67
N ILE A 326 8.28 23.10 -5.16
CA ILE A 326 8.31 22.77 -3.73
C ILE A 326 9.73 22.50 -3.25
N LYS A 327 10.03 22.87 -2.01
CA LYS A 327 11.40 22.87 -1.48
C LYS A 327 11.71 21.57 -0.74
N TRP A 328 12.91 21.06 -0.96
CA TRP A 328 13.51 20.01 -0.13
C TRP A 328 13.64 20.49 1.32
N VAL A 329 13.23 19.64 2.27
CA VAL A 329 13.51 19.84 3.70
C VAL A 329 14.39 18.72 4.22
N THR A 330 15.55 19.11 4.75
CA THR A 330 16.41 18.19 5.50
C THR A 330 15.80 17.95 6.88
N PRO A 331 15.46 16.69 7.24
CA PRO A 331 14.96 16.38 8.57
C PRO A 331 16.01 16.80 9.61
N LYS A 332 15.63 17.65 10.56
CA LYS A 332 16.53 18.02 11.67
C LYS A 332 16.68 16.80 12.59
N SER A 333 17.92 16.36 12.81
CA SER A 333 18.27 15.20 13.65
C SER A 333 18.08 15.45 15.16
N SER A 334 17.71 16.67 15.56
CA SER A 334 17.63 17.10 16.95
C SER A 334 16.37 17.92 17.21
N ASP A 335 15.26 17.24 17.47
CA ASP A 335 14.22 17.74 18.37
C ASP A 335 13.96 16.62 19.39
N SER A 336 14.62 16.73 20.54
CA SER A 336 14.48 15.85 21.68
C SER A 336 13.05 15.93 22.21
N CYS A 337 12.15 15.07 21.74
CA CYS A 337 10.79 14.97 22.27
C CYS A 337 10.32 13.50 22.31
N SER A 338 9.67 13.18 23.43
CA SER A 338 9.09 11.90 23.87
C SER A 338 8.65 10.93 22.77
N THR A 339 8.76 9.63 23.06
CA THR A 339 8.39 8.40 22.33
C THR A 339 7.21 8.46 21.33
N ARG A 340 6.30 9.45 21.45
CA ARG A 340 5.29 9.81 20.44
C ARG A 340 5.87 10.35 19.12
N PHE A 341 7.02 11.03 19.16
CA PHE A 341 7.63 11.64 17.98
C PHE A 341 8.36 10.62 17.08
N LEU A 342 8.89 9.53 17.66
CA LEU A 342 9.55 8.46 16.90
C LEU A 342 8.59 7.73 15.95
N LEU A 343 7.33 7.55 16.35
CA LEU A 343 6.30 6.98 15.47
C LEU A 343 5.91 7.95 14.34
N THR A 344 5.91 9.26 14.60
CA THR A 344 5.57 10.30 13.60
C THR A 344 6.73 10.55 12.62
N ALA A 345 7.98 10.37 13.05
CA ALA A 345 9.14 10.45 12.17
C ALA A 345 9.26 9.26 11.22
N VAL A 346 8.74 8.09 11.60
CA VAL A 346 8.81 6.84 10.81
C VAL A 346 7.54 6.59 10.00
N LEU A 347 6.36 6.92 10.55
CA LEU A 347 5.06 6.72 9.91
C LEU A 347 4.41 8.08 9.64
N ARG A 348 4.47 8.53 8.38
CA ARG A 348 3.77 9.73 7.93
C ARG A 348 2.38 9.35 7.46
N TYR A 349 1.35 10.08 7.90
CA TYR A 349 -0.01 9.85 7.43
C TYR A 349 -0.16 10.38 5.99
N THR A 350 -0.32 9.46 5.04
CA THR A 350 -0.39 9.75 3.61
C THR A 350 -1.76 9.39 3.06
N THR A 351 -2.40 10.31 2.34
CA THR A 351 -3.73 10.08 1.74
C THR A 351 -3.66 9.34 0.42
N ALA A 352 -2.55 9.49 -0.30
CA ALA A 352 -2.30 8.83 -1.57
C ALA A 352 -0.80 8.72 -1.84
N ALA A 353 -0.41 7.79 -2.71
CA ALA A 353 0.95 7.61 -3.19
C ALA A 353 0.93 7.34 -4.69
N TYR A 354 1.78 8.04 -5.45
CA TYR A 354 1.83 7.95 -6.91
C TYR A 354 3.25 7.65 -7.35
N ARG A 355 3.42 6.77 -8.33
CA ARG A 355 4.73 6.55 -8.97
C ARG A 355 5.22 7.86 -9.59
N VAL A 356 6.52 8.06 -9.52
CA VAL A 356 7.21 9.24 -10.05
C VAL A 356 8.29 8.80 -11.02
N THR A 357 8.46 9.60 -12.07
CA THR A 357 9.65 9.55 -12.92
C THR A 357 10.32 10.92 -13.00
N LEU A 358 11.60 10.95 -13.37
CA LEU A 358 12.34 12.18 -13.61
C LEU A 358 12.03 12.68 -15.03
N ALA A 359 11.86 13.99 -15.21
CA ALA A 359 11.69 14.56 -16.56
C ALA A 359 12.96 14.39 -17.41
N ASP A 360 14.12 14.60 -16.79
CA ASP A 360 15.45 14.44 -17.40
C ASP A 360 16.28 13.49 -16.54
N VAL A 361 16.32 12.22 -16.96
CA VAL A 361 17.04 11.12 -16.28
C VAL A 361 18.56 11.22 -16.44
N GLY A 362 19.04 11.86 -17.51
CA GLY A 362 20.47 12.00 -17.82
C GLY A 362 21.14 13.14 -17.07
N ASN A 363 20.37 14.07 -16.51
CA ASN A 363 20.89 15.15 -15.69
C ASN A 363 21.47 14.62 -14.36
N ARG A 364 22.72 15.01 -14.08
CA ARG A 364 23.44 14.70 -12.85
C ARG A 364 22.62 14.96 -11.58
N ALA A 365 21.92 16.10 -11.50
CA ALA A 365 21.11 16.44 -10.33
C ALA A 365 19.97 15.43 -10.12
N SER A 366 19.31 15.02 -11.20
CA SER A 366 18.27 13.99 -11.20
C SER A 366 18.82 12.63 -10.79
N THR A 367 19.98 12.23 -11.32
CA THR A 367 20.65 10.97 -10.95
C THR A 367 21.00 10.94 -9.46
N CYS A 368 21.54 12.03 -8.91
CA CYS A 368 21.86 12.12 -7.49
C CYS A 368 20.60 12.03 -6.62
N LEU A 369 19.51 12.71 -7.01
CA LEU A 369 18.23 12.62 -6.29
C LEU A 369 17.68 11.19 -6.31
N ALA A 370 17.64 10.55 -7.49
CA ALA A 370 17.13 9.20 -7.64
C ALA A 370 17.95 8.20 -6.81
N GLN A 371 19.29 8.26 -6.88
CA GLN A 371 20.16 7.39 -6.06
C GLN A 371 19.97 7.61 -4.57
N PHE A 372 19.78 8.86 -4.12
CA PHE A 372 19.50 9.16 -2.72
C PHE A 372 18.20 8.49 -2.26
N VAL A 373 17.13 8.61 -3.07
CA VAL A 373 15.80 8.08 -2.74
C VAL A 373 15.78 6.55 -2.82
N LEU A 374 16.28 5.99 -3.92
CA LEU A 374 16.38 4.54 -4.15
C LEU A 374 17.35 3.85 -3.18
N GLY A 375 18.27 4.60 -2.56
CA GLY A 375 19.08 4.14 -1.44
C GLY A 375 18.31 3.97 -0.12
N GLY A 376 16.98 4.11 -0.12
CA GLY A 376 16.10 3.92 1.03
C GLY A 376 15.91 5.16 1.89
N ARG A 377 16.30 6.35 1.41
CA ARG A 377 16.10 7.61 2.13
C ARG A 377 14.86 8.32 1.59
N SER A 378 14.14 9.00 2.47
CA SER A 378 12.97 9.79 2.08
C SER A 378 13.27 11.29 2.15
N VAL A 379 12.60 12.04 1.30
CA VAL A 379 12.74 13.49 1.16
C VAL A 379 11.41 14.13 1.47
N ALA A 380 11.34 14.85 2.58
CA ALA A 380 10.18 15.67 2.90
C ALA A 380 10.19 16.92 2.03
N LEU A 381 9.05 17.23 1.42
CA LEU A 381 8.86 18.37 0.56
C LEU A 381 7.86 19.31 1.21
N ALA A 382 8.33 20.53 1.49
CA ALA A 382 7.56 21.52 2.23
C ALA A 382 7.50 22.84 1.49
N HIS A 383 6.48 23.61 1.83
CA HIS A 383 6.43 25.02 1.50
C HIS A 383 6.31 25.82 2.81
N ARG A 384 7.03 26.94 2.94
CA ARG A 384 6.83 27.86 4.06
C ARG A 384 5.52 28.61 3.86
N LEU A 385 4.39 27.93 4.06
CA LEU A 385 3.09 28.59 4.08
C LEU A 385 3.07 29.55 5.29
N PRO A 386 2.67 30.82 5.12
CA PRO A 386 2.37 31.67 6.25
C PRO A 386 1.21 31.03 7.02
N VAL A 387 1.46 30.61 8.25
CA VAL A 387 0.48 29.93 9.14
C VAL A 387 -0.80 30.77 9.36
N SER A 388 -0.80 32.04 8.95
CA SER A 388 -1.90 33.00 9.13
C SER A 388 -3.11 32.83 8.21
N SER A 389 -3.06 31.99 7.16
CA SER A 389 -4.16 31.89 6.18
C SER A 389 -5.13 30.71 6.41
N LEU A 390 -4.83 29.81 7.35
CA LEU A 390 -5.73 28.73 7.73
C LEU A 390 -6.43 29.12 9.04
N SER A 391 -7.56 29.83 8.93
CA SER A 391 -8.49 30.01 10.05
C SER A 391 -9.17 28.67 10.35
N LEU A 392 -8.45 27.76 11.01
CA LEU A 392 -9.05 26.58 11.62
C LEU A 392 -9.90 27.04 12.83
N PRO A 393 -11.11 26.48 13.05
CA PRO A 393 -11.94 26.80 14.21
C PRO A 393 -11.15 26.59 15.52
N VAL A 394 -11.10 27.62 16.35
CA VAL A 394 -10.20 27.78 17.51
C VAL A 394 -10.63 26.96 18.74
N ASP A 395 -11.31 25.83 18.56
CA ASP A 395 -11.82 25.03 19.68
C ASP A 395 -11.21 23.62 19.71
N SER A 396 -9.89 23.53 19.80
CA SER A 396 -9.21 22.31 20.25
C SER A 396 -7.77 22.61 20.66
N ARG A 397 -7.50 22.64 21.97
CA ARG A 397 -6.15 22.71 22.58
C ARG A 397 -5.35 21.40 22.41
N ALA A 398 -5.47 20.73 21.26
CA ALA A 398 -4.53 19.70 20.85
C ALA A 398 -3.45 20.39 20.03
N ALA A 399 -2.22 20.42 20.52
CA ALA A 399 -1.08 21.00 19.84
C ALA A 399 -0.82 20.27 18.51
N SER A 400 -1.51 20.67 17.44
CA SER A 400 -1.18 20.27 16.08
C SER A 400 0.15 20.95 15.74
N ILE A 401 1.24 20.18 15.73
CA ILE A 401 2.51 20.65 15.20
C ILE A 401 2.26 20.94 13.71
N PRO A 402 2.32 22.19 13.23
CA PRO A 402 2.13 22.47 11.83
C PRO A 402 3.43 22.08 11.12
N THR A 403 3.57 20.81 10.74
CA THR A 403 4.62 20.45 9.78
C THR A 403 4.19 20.99 8.42
N ASN A 404 4.91 21.99 7.93
CA ASN A 404 4.73 22.60 6.61
C ASN A 404 5.00 21.64 5.41
N GLU A 405 5.20 20.36 5.70
CA GLU A 405 5.49 19.31 4.72
C GLU A 405 4.21 18.88 4.04
N ALA A 406 4.12 19.03 2.72
CA ALA A 406 2.92 18.66 1.96
C ALA A 406 3.07 17.32 1.24
N LEU A 407 4.28 17.01 0.80
CA LEU A 407 4.59 15.83 0.00
C LEU A 407 5.80 15.11 0.59
N LEU A 408 5.91 13.82 0.34
CA LEU A 408 7.05 12.99 0.72
C LEU A 408 7.49 12.16 -0.49
N LEU A 409 8.71 12.39 -0.96
CA LEU A 409 9.32 11.57 -2.00
C LEU A 409 10.10 10.42 -1.32
N THR A 410 9.74 9.18 -1.64
CA THR A 410 10.35 7.98 -1.05
C THR A 410 10.37 6.85 -2.08
N CYS A 411 11.05 5.74 -1.79
CA CYS A 411 10.94 4.52 -2.59
C CYS A 411 10.20 3.40 -1.87
N HIS A 412 9.57 2.52 -2.64
CA HIS A 412 9.10 1.20 -2.21
C HIS A 412 9.77 0.17 -3.11
N GLY A 413 10.71 -0.60 -2.57
CA GLY A 413 11.63 -1.40 -3.37
C GLY A 413 12.48 -0.51 -4.28
N SER A 414 12.52 -0.84 -5.58
CA SER A 414 13.28 -0.12 -6.61
C SER A 414 12.50 0.98 -7.32
N VAL A 415 11.30 1.35 -6.84
CA VAL A 415 10.41 2.31 -7.50
C VAL A 415 10.20 3.54 -6.62
N MET A 416 10.30 4.73 -7.21
CA MET A 416 10.08 6.01 -6.53
C MET A 416 8.59 6.38 -6.50
N TYR A 417 8.15 6.91 -5.37
CA TYR A 417 6.78 7.35 -5.12
C TYR A 417 6.76 8.75 -4.50
N LEU A 418 5.79 9.55 -4.95
CA LEU A 418 5.38 10.80 -4.32
C LEU A 418 4.13 10.57 -3.49
N HIS A 419 4.30 10.66 -2.18
CA HIS A 419 3.22 10.56 -1.22
C HIS A 419 2.61 11.93 -0.94
N THR A 420 1.29 12.01 -0.95
CA THR A 420 0.53 13.18 -0.52
C THR A 420 0.28 13.08 0.98
N LEU A 421 0.80 14.03 1.76
CA LEU A 421 0.69 14.00 3.22
C LEU A 421 -0.62 14.69 3.66
N ALA A 422 -1.30 14.12 4.65
CA ALA A 422 -2.49 14.73 5.24
C ALA A 422 -2.17 15.77 6.33
N THR A 423 -0.96 16.34 6.33
CA THR A 423 -0.49 17.35 7.29
C THR A 423 -1.33 18.62 7.30
N VAL A 424 -1.99 18.93 6.18
CA VAL A 424 -2.81 20.14 6.02
C VAL A 424 -4.28 19.92 6.42
N TYR A 425 -4.67 18.66 6.67
CA TYR A 425 -5.96 18.27 7.22
C TYR A 425 -5.68 17.43 8.47
N PRO A 426 -5.51 18.05 9.65
CA PRO A 426 -5.57 17.26 10.87
C PRO A 426 -7.01 16.73 10.93
N LEU A 427 -7.22 15.50 10.43
CA LEU A 427 -8.38 14.72 10.82
C LEU A 427 -8.43 14.85 12.34
N VAL A 428 -9.55 15.37 12.84
CA VAL A 428 -9.86 15.46 14.26
C VAL A 428 -9.24 14.23 14.89
N HIS A 429 -8.19 14.42 15.70
CA HIS A 429 -7.54 13.32 16.38
C HIS A 429 -8.65 12.38 16.85
N PRO A 430 -8.58 11.05 16.59
CA PRO A 430 -9.65 10.16 17.05
C PRO A 430 -9.94 10.57 18.48
N PRO A 431 -11.17 11.05 18.77
CA PRO A 431 -11.46 11.78 20.00
C PRO A 431 -10.97 10.87 21.08
N LEU A 432 -9.90 11.26 21.80
CA LEU A 432 -9.11 10.41 22.70
C LEU A 432 -10.07 9.36 23.24
N THR A 433 -10.09 8.17 22.62
CA THR A 433 -11.13 7.17 22.88
C THR A 433 -11.10 7.06 24.37
N PRO A 434 -12.19 7.31 25.13
CA PRO A 434 -12.09 7.52 26.57
C PRO A 434 -11.30 6.35 27.12
N ILE A 435 -10.01 6.60 27.37
CA ILE A 435 -9.06 5.55 27.72
C ILE A 435 -9.51 5.30 29.13
N LEU A 436 -10.34 4.25 29.33
CA LEU A 436 -10.90 3.80 30.60
C LEU A 436 -10.20 4.51 31.76
N ASP A 437 -10.74 5.62 32.28
CA ASP A 437 -10.08 6.56 33.22
C ASP A 437 -8.71 6.06 33.73
N CYS A 438 -7.67 6.10 32.88
CA CYS A 438 -6.42 5.40 33.15
C CYS A 438 -5.47 6.31 33.97
N SER A 439 -6.09 7.19 34.76
CA SER A 439 -5.43 8.01 35.78
C SER A 439 -4.97 7.17 36.98
N LYS A 440 -5.39 5.90 37.05
CA LYS A 440 -4.79 4.87 37.89
C LYS A 440 -3.95 4.00 36.96
N SER A 441 -2.68 3.77 37.29
CA SER A 441 -1.79 2.85 36.57
C SER A 441 -2.44 1.46 36.47
N VAL A 442 -3.14 1.20 35.36
CA VAL A 442 -3.72 -0.11 35.06
C VAL A 442 -2.57 -1.05 34.68
N ASP A 443 -2.46 -2.17 35.36
CA ASP A 443 -1.38 -3.16 35.22
C ASP A 443 -1.56 -4.00 33.94
N LEU A 444 -1.51 -3.33 32.78
CA LEU A 444 -1.69 -3.94 31.47
C LEU A 444 -0.45 -4.75 31.06
N ARG A 445 -0.70 -5.92 30.47
CA ARG A 445 0.34 -6.86 30.02
C ARG A 445 0.98 -6.46 28.68
N VAL A 446 1.36 -5.19 28.52
CA VAL A 446 1.81 -4.61 27.24
C VAL A 446 3.06 -5.31 26.70
N GLN A 447 4.07 -5.52 27.54
CA GLN A 447 5.32 -6.14 27.11
C GLN A 447 5.10 -7.62 26.71
N SER A 448 4.32 -8.35 27.51
CA SER A 448 3.93 -9.75 27.21
C SER A 448 3.13 -9.83 25.91
N PHE A 449 2.21 -8.89 25.65
CA PHE A 449 1.47 -8.82 24.40
C PHE A 449 2.38 -8.59 23.19
N ILE A 450 3.37 -7.69 23.32
CA ILE A 450 4.34 -7.44 22.25
C ILE A 450 5.19 -8.68 21.98
N ASP A 451 5.72 -9.31 23.03
CA ASP A 451 6.68 -10.41 22.92
C ASP A 451 6.03 -11.73 22.49
N GLN A 452 4.82 -12.03 22.99
CA GLN A 452 4.15 -13.31 22.77
C GLN A 452 3.17 -13.29 21.58
N ILE A 453 2.63 -12.12 21.20
CA ILE A 453 1.64 -12.01 20.11
C ILE A 453 2.15 -11.13 18.98
N VAL A 454 2.49 -9.86 19.22
CA VAL A 454 2.79 -8.91 18.12
C VAL A 454 4.02 -9.31 17.32
N ARG A 455 5.12 -9.69 17.99
CA ARG A 455 6.36 -10.08 17.29
C ARG A 455 6.23 -11.42 16.55
N PRO A 456 5.68 -12.49 17.14
CA PRO A 456 5.49 -13.76 16.43
C PRO A 456 4.47 -13.68 15.29
N SER A 457 3.46 -12.82 15.40
CA SER A 457 2.39 -12.68 14.39
C SER A 457 2.69 -11.65 13.29
N ARG A 458 3.97 -11.27 13.09
CA ARG A 458 4.35 -10.37 11.98
C ARG A 458 4.07 -11.03 10.63
N LEU A 459 3.36 -10.31 9.76
CA LEU A 459 3.06 -10.77 8.42
C LEU A 459 4.31 -10.72 7.53
N ALA A 460 4.45 -11.72 6.67
CA ALA A 460 5.41 -11.75 5.58
C ALA A 460 4.67 -12.01 4.26
N PRO A 461 5.13 -11.46 3.13
CA PRO A 461 4.53 -11.77 1.83
C PRO A 461 4.63 -13.25 1.52
N ALA A 462 3.52 -13.85 1.11
CA ALA A 462 3.51 -15.20 0.58
C ALA A 462 4.03 -15.21 -0.86
N SER A 463 4.64 -16.32 -1.28
CA SER A 463 5.12 -16.47 -2.66
C SER A 463 3.93 -16.62 -3.60
N ALA A 464 3.82 -15.75 -4.60
CA ALA A 464 2.76 -15.81 -5.60
C ALA A 464 2.78 -17.11 -6.43
N HIS A 465 3.92 -17.79 -6.50
CA HIS A 465 4.14 -19.00 -7.31
C HIS A 465 3.87 -20.30 -6.53
N GLN A 466 3.57 -20.22 -5.24
CA GLN A 466 3.28 -21.39 -4.43
C GLN A 466 1.78 -21.61 -4.32
N HIS A 467 1.35 -22.86 -4.49
CA HIS A 467 -0.01 -23.26 -4.17
C HIS A 467 -0.15 -23.49 -2.67
N TYR A 468 -1.05 -22.74 -2.04
CA TYR A 468 -1.38 -22.87 -0.62
C TYR A 468 -2.73 -23.58 -0.47
N THR A 469 -2.81 -24.54 0.45
CA THR A 469 -4.05 -25.22 0.80
C THR A 469 -5.05 -24.32 1.52
N VAL A 470 -4.53 -23.35 2.29
CA VAL A 470 -5.30 -22.31 3.00
C VAL A 470 -4.73 -20.97 2.60
N ALA A 471 -5.60 -19.99 2.36
CA ALA A 471 -5.14 -18.66 1.97
C ALA A 471 -4.22 -18.06 3.06
N PRO A 472 -3.06 -17.46 2.72
CA PRO A 472 -2.12 -16.93 3.72
C PRO A 472 -2.76 -15.95 4.72
N ARG A 473 -3.72 -15.14 4.26
CA ARG A 473 -4.51 -14.24 5.12
C ARG A 473 -5.34 -15.01 6.15
N GLU A 474 -6.04 -16.05 5.73
CA GLU A 474 -6.85 -16.89 6.62
C GLU A 474 -5.96 -17.63 7.63
N ARG A 475 -4.81 -18.14 7.18
CA ARG A 475 -3.83 -18.78 8.06
C ARG A 475 -3.32 -17.81 9.13
N ALA A 476 -3.07 -16.54 8.78
CA ALA A 476 -2.66 -15.53 9.74
C ALA A 476 -3.78 -15.20 10.76
N GLN A 477 -5.04 -15.17 10.32
CA GLN A 477 -6.19 -14.99 11.22
C GLN A 477 -6.35 -16.18 12.18
N GLN A 478 -6.23 -17.42 11.69
CA GLN A 478 -6.26 -18.62 12.51
C GLN A 478 -5.10 -18.66 13.51
N HIS A 479 -3.91 -18.16 13.11
CA HIS A 479 -2.79 -17.99 14.03
C HIS A 479 -3.14 -17.03 15.17
N LEU A 480 -3.67 -15.83 14.88
CA LEU A 480 -4.08 -14.89 15.93
C LEU A 480 -5.20 -15.44 16.81
N GLU A 481 -6.17 -16.16 16.24
CA GLU A 481 -7.24 -16.84 16.99
C GLU A 481 -6.63 -17.77 18.04
N ARG A 482 -5.72 -18.68 17.66
CA ARG A 482 -5.05 -19.59 18.61
C ARG A 482 -4.27 -18.85 19.69
N PHE A 483 -3.55 -17.79 19.34
CA PHE A 483 -2.78 -17.00 20.32
C PHE A 483 -3.66 -16.17 21.27
N THR A 484 -4.94 -15.98 20.95
CA THR A 484 -5.86 -15.14 21.73
C THR A 484 -7.03 -15.90 22.36
N ARG A 485 -7.10 -17.24 22.22
CA ARG A 485 -8.16 -18.08 22.84
C ARG A 485 -8.27 -17.88 24.34
N TYR A 486 -7.14 -17.73 25.03
CA TYR A 486 -7.11 -17.35 26.44
C TYR A 486 -5.99 -16.31 26.65
N TRP A 487 -6.38 -15.03 26.74
CA TRP A 487 -5.43 -13.93 26.92
C TRP A 487 -5.92 -12.87 27.93
N PRO A 488 -5.57 -13.01 29.21
CA PRO A 488 -5.82 -12.01 30.24
C PRO A 488 -5.13 -10.67 29.92
N LEU A 489 -5.87 -9.56 30.02
CA LEU A 489 -5.38 -8.22 29.67
C LEU A 489 -4.58 -7.57 30.81
N LEU A 490 -4.94 -7.89 32.05
CA LEU A 490 -4.32 -7.37 33.27
C LEU A 490 -3.38 -8.42 33.88
N GLU A 491 -2.28 -7.98 34.47
CA GLU A 491 -1.36 -8.86 35.20
C GLU A 491 -2.04 -9.49 36.43
N SER A 492 -3.03 -8.80 37.01
CA SER A 492 -3.85 -9.32 38.12
C SER A 492 -4.85 -10.41 37.72
N GLU A 493 -5.12 -10.59 36.42
CA GLU A 493 -6.10 -11.55 35.91
C GLU A 493 -5.46 -12.87 35.47
N THR A 494 -4.19 -13.10 35.81
CA THR A 494 -3.48 -14.33 35.48
C THR A 494 -2.41 -14.65 36.51
N PHE A 495 -2.28 -15.92 36.89
CA PHE A 495 -1.14 -16.42 37.65
C PHE A 495 -0.11 -17.09 36.74
N LEU A 496 -0.54 -17.61 35.59
CA LEU A 496 0.37 -18.18 34.59
C LEU A 496 1.17 -17.12 33.85
N GLY A 497 0.58 -15.97 33.55
CA GLY A 497 1.19 -14.92 32.71
C GLY A 497 2.50 -14.35 33.26
N VAL A 498 2.70 -14.39 34.58
CA VAL A 498 3.91 -13.92 35.30
C VAL A 498 4.89 -15.07 35.56
N ASN A 499 4.43 -16.32 35.44
CA ASN A 499 5.16 -17.49 35.89
C ASN A 499 6.14 -17.98 34.81
N LYS A 500 7.44 -17.83 35.09
CA LYS A 500 8.51 -18.28 34.18
C LYS A 500 8.48 -19.79 33.89
N MET A 501 7.86 -20.59 34.76
CA MET A 501 7.71 -22.03 34.53
C MET A 501 6.71 -22.34 33.41
N ALA A 502 5.80 -21.41 33.07
CA ALA A 502 4.78 -21.57 32.04
C ALA A 502 5.22 -21.10 30.65
N ILE A 503 6.45 -20.59 30.48
CA ILE A 503 6.92 -20.02 29.19
C ILE A 503 6.75 -21.01 28.03
N SER A 504 7.15 -22.28 28.21
CA SER A 504 7.02 -23.31 27.17
C SER A 504 5.56 -23.58 26.78
N LEU A 505 4.61 -23.42 27.71
CA LEU A 505 3.19 -23.58 27.39
C LEU A 505 2.69 -22.46 26.49
N PHE A 506 3.04 -21.20 26.79
CA PHE A 506 2.68 -20.05 25.98
C PHE A 506 3.34 -20.04 24.60
N GLU A 507 4.56 -20.56 24.49
CA GLU A 507 5.29 -20.62 23.22
C GLU A 507 4.73 -21.70 22.28
N HIS A 508 4.33 -22.86 22.82
CA HIS A 508 4.01 -24.03 22.00
C HIS A 508 2.51 -24.29 21.86
N LEU A 509 1.68 -24.13 22.90
CA LEU A 509 0.24 -24.45 22.81
C LEU A 509 -0.53 -23.73 21.68
N PRO A 510 -0.20 -22.48 21.31
CA PRO A 510 -0.88 -21.82 20.19
C PRO A 510 -0.47 -22.29 18.79
N LYS A 511 0.51 -23.20 18.68
CA LYS A 511 0.96 -23.75 17.40
C LYS A 511 -0.08 -24.69 16.80
N GLU A 512 -0.06 -24.83 15.49
CA GLU A 512 -0.99 -25.71 14.75
C GLU A 512 -0.60 -27.18 14.93
N PHE A 513 0.71 -27.45 14.97
CA PHE A 513 1.31 -28.76 15.16
C PHE A 513 2.45 -28.63 16.18
N LEU A 514 2.67 -29.69 16.96
CA LEU A 514 3.73 -29.74 17.96
C LEU A 514 4.77 -30.79 17.55
N GLU A 515 6.04 -30.42 17.61
CA GLU A 515 7.12 -31.39 17.47
C GLU A 515 7.31 -32.19 18.78
N PRO A 516 7.85 -33.42 18.74
CA PRO A 516 8.04 -34.25 19.93
C PRO A 516 8.82 -33.57 21.06
N ASN A 517 9.81 -32.74 20.71
CA ASN A 517 10.60 -31.97 21.67
C ASN A 517 9.76 -30.87 22.35
N GLU A 518 8.81 -30.27 21.64
CA GLU A 518 7.92 -29.24 22.15
C GLU A 518 6.88 -29.85 23.10
N ILE A 519 6.35 -31.02 22.75
CA ILE A 519 5.48 -31.81 23.63
C ILE A 519 6.21 -32.14 24.95
N ALA A 520 7.45 -32.61 24.86
CA ALA A 520 8.27 -32.91 26.03
C ALA A 520 8.51 -31.65 26.90
N ALA A 521 8.81 -30.50 26.28
CA ALA A 521 8.98 -29.24 26.99
C ALA A 521 7.69 -28.80 27.72
N CYS A 522 6.52 -28.91 27.07
CA CYS A 522 5.22 -28.66 27.69
C CYS A 522 4.96 -29.59 28.88
N LYS A 523 5.22 -30.89 28.74
CA LYS A 523 5.07 -31.87 29.84
C LYS A 523 5.99 -31.53 31.02
N THR A 524 7.26 -31.19 30.78
CA THR A 524 8.19 -30.75 31.82
C THR A 524 7.72 -29.45 32.50
N ALA A 525 7.14 -28.51 31.76
CA ALA A 525 6.55 -27.31 32.34
C ALA A 525 5.36 -27.65 33.26
N VAL A 526 4.49 -28.56 32.83
CA VAL A 526 3.38 -29.08 33.64
C VAL A 526 3.87 -29.76 34.92
N GLU A 527 4.87 -30.63 34.85
CA GLU A 527 5.46 -31.29 36.03
C GLU A 527 6.00 -30.28 37.05
N ARG A 528 6.71 -29.24 36.57
CA ARG A 528 7.24 -28.15 37.43
C ARG A 528 6.13 -27.37 38.09
N LEU A 529 5.08 -27.03 37.34
CA LEU A 529 3.91 -26.31 37.87
C LEU A 529 3.18 -27.15 38.93
N ILE A 530 2.91 -28.44 38.67
CA ILE A 530 2.28 -29.36 39.63
C ILE A 530 3.12 -29.49 40.90
N SER A 531 4.44 -29.66 40.75
CA SER A 531 5.35 -29.72 41.90
C SER A 531 5.25 -28.44 42.73
N SER A 532 5.22 -27.26 42.10
CA SER A 532 5.06 -25.98 42.79
C SER A 532 3.71 -25.85 43.52
N ILE A 533 2.62 -26.33 42.89
CA ILE A 533 1.27 -26.33 43.47
C ILE A 533 1.22 -27.22 44.71
N ARG A 534 1.76 -28.45 44.64
CA ARG A 534 1.78 -29.40 45.77
C ARG A 534 2.60 -28.90 46.96
N HIS A 535 3.67 -28.15 46.71
CA HIS A 535 4.53 -27.59 47.76
C HIS A 535 4.05 -26.22 48.27
N ASN A 536 2.93 -25.68 47.77
CA ASN A 536 2.38 -24.36 48.13
C ASN A 536 3.44 -23.25 48.11
N VAL A 537 4.31 -23.24 47.10
CA VAL A 537 5.34 -22.20 46.96
C VAL A 537 4.65 -20.92 46.44
N SER A 538 4.89 -19.79 47.09
CA SER A 538 4.36 -18.48 46.64
C SER A 538 4.79 -18.21 45.20
N LEU A 539 3.80 -18.04 44.31
CA LEU A 539 3.99 -17.90 42.87
C LEU A 539 4.27 -16.45 42.45
N THR A 540 3.97 -15.49 43.34
CA THR A 540 4.07 -14.05 43.11
C THR A 540 5.39 -13.44 43.64
N ASP A 541 6.15 -14.17 44.44
CA ASP A 541 7.33 -13.62 45.12
C ASP A 541 8.61 -13.81 44.27
N THR A 542 8.85 -12.88 43.33
CA THR A 542 10.11 -12.79 42.55
C THR A 542 11.32 -12.34 43.40
N ARG A 543 11.20 -12.27 44.73
CA ARG A 543 12.30 -11.90 45.61
C ARG A 543 13.32 -13.04 45.68
N LYS A 544 14.51 -12.77 45.14
CA LYS A 544 15.74 -13.55 45.31
C LYS A 544 15.96 -13.89 46.79
N GLY A 545 15.47 -15.04 47.26
CA GLY A 545 15.68 -15.46 48.65
C GLY A 545 14.81 -16.60 49.18
N ALA A 546 13.70 -16.96 48.54
CA ALA A 546 12.75 -17.93 49.13
C ALA A 546 13.19 -19.41 49.08
N LEU A 547 14.26 -19.76 48.37
CA LEU A 547 14.73 -21.15 48.22
C LEU A 547 15.52 -21.72 49.41
N LYS A 548 15.54 -21.05 50.57
CA LYS A 548 16.12 -21.58 51.82
C LYS A 548 15.15 -21.49 52.99
N ARG A 549 14.00 -22.17 52.90
CA ARG A 549 13.26 -22.62 54.10
C ARG A 549 12.80 -24.07 53.91
N ALA A 550 13.76 -24.99 53.95
CA ALA A 550 13.49 -26.30 54.51
C ALA A 550 13.49 -26.13 56.04
N ALA A 551 12.33 -25.93 56.66
CA ALA A 551 12.13 -26.16 58.09
C ALA A 551 10.66 -25.96 58.53
N THR A 552 10.11 -27.04 59.09
CA THR A 552 9.00 -27.12 60.07
C THR A 552 7.56 -26.85 59.62
N SER A 553 6.68 -27.75 60.07
CA SER A 553 5.24 -27.90 59.83
C SER A 553 4.39 -26.78 60.42
N LEU A 554 4.52 -25.57 59.88
CA LEU A 554 3.50 -24.53 60.07
C LEU A 554 2.36 -24.76 59.06
N PRO A 555 1.09 -24.50 59.43
CA PRO A 555 -0.01 -24.54 58.47
C PRO A 555 0.23 -23.52 57.34
N VAL A 556 0.05 -23.96 56.10
CA VAL A 556 0.16 -23.10 54.91
C VAL A 556 -0.84 -21.96 55.04
N ALA A 557 -0.42 -20.73 54.73
CA ALA A 557 -1.31 -19.58 54.77
C ALA A 557 -2.47 -19.77 53.76
N PRO A 558 -3.74 -19.53 54.16
CA PRO A 558 -4.91 -19.72 53.29
C PRO A 558 -4.86 -18.93 51.97
N SER A 559 -4.11 -17.82 51.92
CA SER A 559 -3.91 -17.05 50.70
C SER A 559 -2.99 -17.75 49.70
N VAL A 560 -1.90 -18.37 50.17
CA VAL A 560 -0.93 -19.08 49.30
C VAL A 560 -1.56 -20.36 48.73
N GLN A 561 -2.35 -21.05 49.55
CA GLN A 561 -3.13 -22.20 49.10
C GLN A 561 -4.18 -21.78 48.04
N ALA A 562 -4.84 -20.64 48.22
CA ALA A 562 -5.78 -20.10 47.25
C ALA A 562 -5.11 -19.73 45.91
N GLU A 563 -3.92 -19.11 45.94
CA GLU A 563 -3.13 -18.82 44.71
C GLU A 563 -2.72 -20.09 43.97
N ALA A 564 -2.24 -21.11 44.68
CA ALA A 564 -1.85 -22.38 44.08
C ALA A 564 -3.03 -23.10 43.40
N VAL A 565 -4.21 -23.06 44.03
CA VAL A 565 -5.44 -23.64 43.47
C VAL A 565 -5.95 -22.82 42.29
N ALA A 566 -5.89 -21.49 42.35
CA ALA A 566 -6.28 -20.62 41.25
C ALA A 566 -5.37 -20.80 40.02
N LEU A 567 -4.05 -20.95 40.24
CA LEU A 567 -3.10 -21.33 39.18
C LEU A 567 -3.46 -22.69 38.56
N ALA A 568 -3.79 -23.68 39.38
CA ALA A 568 -4.15 -25.01 38.90
C ALA A 568 -5.44 -24.99 38.07
N LEU A 569 -6.44 -24.19 38.50
CA LEU A 569 -7.68 -23.97 37.75
C LEU A 569 -7.42 -23.27 36.42
N GLU A 570 -6.57 -22.24 36.41
CA GLU A 570 -6.20 -21.52 35.19
C GLU A 570 -5.48 -22.43 34.19
N LEU A 571 -4.52 -23.24 34.67
CA LEU A 571 -3.76 -24.18 33.84
C LEU A 571 -4.66 -25.25 33.23
N ASP A 572 -5.55 -25.82 34.05
CA ASP A 572 -6.54 -26.79 33.60
C ASP A 572 -7.45 -26.24 32.50
N HIS A 573 -7.94 -25.00 32.67
CA HIS A 573 -8.75 -24.34 31.64
C HIS A 573 -7.96 -24.11 30.36
N ILE A 574 -6.73 -23.56 30.42
CA ILE A 574 -5.90 -23.35 29.22
C ILE A 574 -5.71 -24.68 28.48
N LEU A 575 -5.31 -25.75 29.17
CA LEU A 575 -5.09 -27.03 28.50
C LEU A 575 -6.36 -27.56 27.82
N SER A 576 -7.54 -27.39 28.43
CA SER A 576 -8.81 -27.76 27.82
C SER A 576 -9.15 -26.96 26.56
N VAL A 577 -8.86 -25.66 26.55
CA VAL A 577 -9.11 -24.75 25.41
C VAL A 577 -8.22 -25.08 24.20
N TYR A 578 -6.99 -25.53 24.44
CA TYR A 578 -6.04 -25.89 23.38
C TYR A 578 -6.14 -27.38 22.96
N ALA A 579 -6.75 -28.25 23.78
CA ALA A 579 -6.88 -29.69 23.49
C ALA A 579 -7.61 -30.00 22.18
N SER A 580 -8.46 -29.08 21.70
CA SER A 580 -9.23 -29.26 20.46
C SER A 580 -8.41 -29.06 19.17
N ILE A 581 -7.16 -28.60 19.25
CA ILE A 581 -6.35 -28.23 18.08
C ILE A 581 -5.77 -29.46 17.38
N SER A 582 -5.13 -30.36 18.13
CA SER A 582 -4.57 -31.60 17.59
C SER A 582 -4.54 -32.70 18.65
N ASN A 583 -4.29 -33.94 18.22
CA ASN A 583 -4.09 -35.07 19.13
C ASN A 583 -2.91 -34.86 20.08
N ASP A 584 -1.87 -34.14 19.65
CA ASP A 584 -0.69 -33.82 20.47
C ASP A 584 -1.04 -32.87 21.62
N HIS A 585 -1.92 -31.89 21.38
CA HIS A 585 -2.42 -31.00 22.43
C HIS A 585 -3.27 -31.79 23.44
N LYS A 586 -4.13 -32.69 22.94
CA LYS A 586 -4.92 -33.59 23.78
C LYS A 586 -4.05 -34.51 24.63
N GLU A 587 -2.89 -34.93 24.13
CA GLU A 587 -1.92 -35.71 24.91
C GLU A 587 -1.38 -34.93 26.11
N ILE A 588 -1.11 -33.62 25.95
CA ILE A 588 -0.65 -32.76 27.05
C ILE A 588 -1.74 -32.58 28.11
N GLU A 589 -3.00 -32.38 27.67
CA GLU A 589 -4.16 -32.33 28.57
C GLU A 589 -4.33 -33.64 29.34
N GLN A 590 -4.29 -34.79 28.65
CA GLN A 590 -4.39 -36.11 29.28
C GLN A 590 -3.26 -36.34 30.28
N TYR A 591 -2.05 -35.86 29.97
CA TYR A 591 -0.93 -35.93 30.89
C TYR A 591 -1.18 -35.12 32.17
N TRP A 592 -1.69 -33.89 32.06
CA TRP A 592 -2.14 -33.09 33.21
C TRP A 592 -3.22 -33.80 34.04
N LEU A 593 -4.24 -34.37 33.38
CA LEU A 593 -5.31 -35.10 34.05
C LEU A 593 -4.78 -36.34 34.79
N SER A 594 -3.81 -37.06 34.20
CA SER A 594 -3.19 -38.24 34.84
C SER A 594 -2.40 -37.90 36.11
N LEU A 595 -1.76 -36.72 36.14
CA LEU A 595 -0.97 -36.28 37.28
C LEU A 595 -1.81 -35.69 38.41
N THR A 596 -2.98 -35.15 38.07
CA THR A 596 -3.90 -34.53 39.04
C THR A 596 -4.93 -35.53 39.55
N GLY A 597 -5.45 -36.43 38.72
CA GLY A 597 -6.55 -37.33 39.07
C GLY A 597 -7.93 -36.69 38.90
N LEU A 598 -8.04 -35.59 38.13
CA LEU A 598 -9.30 -34.91 37.83
C LEU A 598 -10.21 -35.80 36.94
N PRO A 599 -11.51 -35.98 37.28
CA PRO A 599 -12.44 -36.73 36.45
C PRO A 599 -12.85 -35.96 35.19
N THR A 600 -13.04 -36.69 34.07
CA THR A 600 -13.30 -36.14 32.73
C THR A 600 -14.70 -35.52 32.56
N ILE A 601 -15.65 -35.77 33.48
CA ILE A 601 -17.05 -35.30 33.40
C ILE A 601 -17.51 -34.88 34.80
N GLN A 602 -18.01 -33.65 34.95
CA GLN A 602 -18.48 -33.10 36.22
C GLN A 602 -20.01 -32.91 36.22
N HIS A 603 -20.71 -33.66 37.06
CA HIS A 603 -22.12 -33.41 37.41
C HIS A 603 -22.20 -32.66 38.74
N GLU A 604 -23.17 -31.74 38.90
CA GLU A 604 -23.40 -30.97 40.14
C GLU A 604 -23.57 -31.85 41.40
N GLY A 605 -23.97 -33.11 41.24
CA GLY A 605 -24.06 -34.10 42.32
C GLY A 605 -22.71 -34.47 42.97
N VAL A 606 -21.60 -34.35 42.25
CA VAL A 606 -20.24 -34.66 42.75
C VAL A 606 -19.79 -33.62 43.80
N ILE A 607 -20.14 -32.35 43.60
CA ILE A 607 -19.76 -31.26 44.50
C ILE A 607 -20.46 -31.41 45.85
N THR A 608 -21.74 -31.77 45.84
CA THR A 608 -22.51 -32.04 47.06
C THR A 608 -21.97 -33.26 47.82
N ALA A 609 -21.46 -34.26 47.10
CA ALA A 609 -20.82 -35.45 47.69
C ALA A 609 -19.42 -35.16 48.26
N ILE A 610 -18.65 -34.27 47.64
CA ILE A 610 -17.32 -33.83 48.11
C ILE A 610 -17.48 -32.95 49.36
N LEU A 611 -18.39 -31.97 49.31
CA LEU A 611 -18.64 -31.03 50.40
C LEU A 611 -19.29 -31.70 51.62
N SER A 612 -20.05 -32.79 51.45
CA SER A 612 -20.62 -33.54 52.58
C SER A 612 -19.63 -34.48 53.27
N ARG A 613 -18.47 -34.76 52.66
CA ARG A 613 -17.42 -35.63 53.19
C ARG A 613 -16.21 -34.89 53.77
N ALA A 614 -16.06 -33.60 53.50
CA ALA A 614 -14.91 -32.81 53.93
C ALA A 614 -15.21 -32.02 55.22
N GLU A 615 -14.30 -32.06 56.20
CA GLU A 615 -14.43 -31.27 57.43
C GLU A 615 -14.10 -29.79 57.21
N ASN A 616 -13.19 -29.47 56.27
CA ASN A 616 -12.81 -28.12 55.86
C ASN A 616 -12.12 -28.13 54.47
N PHE A 617 -12.01 -26.98 53.79
CA PHE A 617 -11.34 -26.87 52.49
C PHE A 617 -9.88 -27.37 52.49
N ALA A 618 -9.14 -27.19 53.60
CA ALA A 618 -7.75 -27.63 53.71
C ALA A 618 -7.59 -29.16 53.78
N SER A 619 -8.67 -29.89 54.07
CA SER A 619 -8.68 -31.37 54.13
C SER A 619 -8.92 -32.03 52.77
N LEU A 620 -9.26 -31.25 51.74
CA LEU A 620 -9.46 -31.74 50.38
C LEU A 620 -8.13 -32.09 49.70
N ASP A 621 -8.17 -33.11 48.85
CA ASP A 621 -7.10 -33.38 47.90
C ASP A 621 -7.10 -32.35 46.76
N LEU A 622 -6.00 -32.28 46.00
CA LEU A 622 -5.86 -31.29 44.92
C LEU A 622 -7.02 -31.35 43.89
N PRO A 623 -7.52 -32.52 43.44
CA PRO A 623 -8.73 -32.62 42.61
C PRO A 623 -9.98 -32.03 43.26
N GLY A 624 -10.22 -32.33 44.53
CA GLY A 624 -11.32 -31.77 45.30
C GLY A 624 -11.23 -30.25 45.38
N MET A 625 -10.04 -29.72 45.63
CA MET A 625 -9.78 -28.27 45.69
C MET A 625 -10.01 -27.57 44.34
N ILE A 626 -9.53 -28.13 43.24
CA ILE A 626 -9.74 -27.58 41.88
C ILE A 626 -11.23 -27.63 41.51
N THR A 627 -11.93 -28.73 41.85
CA THR A 627 -13.38 -28.87 41.59
C THR A 627 -14.19 -27.82 42.34
N VAL A 628 -13.82 -27.55 43.60
CA VAL A 628 -14.41 -26.48 44.42
C VAL A 628 -14.11 -25.09 43.83
N ALA A 629 -12.88 -24.84 43.38
CA ALA A 629 -12.52 -23.57 42.75
C ALA A 629 -13.26 -23.35 41.42
N ARG A 630 -13.44 -24.39 40.60
CA ARG A 630 -14.23 -24.32 39.36
C ARG A 630 -15.69 -23.98 39.66
N PHE A 631 -16.26 -24.54 40.72
CA PHE A 631 -17.62 -24.18 41.17
C PHE A 631 -17.74 -22.71 41.56
N VAL A 632 -16.72 -22.17 42.25
CA VAL A 632 -16.64 -20.74 42.60
C VAL A 632 -16.54 -19.86 41.36
N ALA A 633 -15.77 -20.28 40.35
CA ALA A 633 -15.63 -19.56 39.09
C ALA A 633 -16.90 -19.57 38.23
N SER A 634 -17.73 -20.63 38.34
CA SER A 634 -18.92 -20.83 37.51
C SER A 634 -20.20 -20.17 38.05
N ASN A 635 -20.23 -19.74 39.31
CA ASN A 635 -21.46 -19.26 39.95
C ASN A 635 -21.24 -17.91 40.66
N ASP A 636 -22.06 -16.92 40.30
CA ASP A 636 -22.01 -15.57 40.89
C ASP A 636 -22.48 -15.55 42.35
N SER A 637 -23.46 -16.39 42.69
CA SER A 637 -24.01 -16.54 44.05
C SER A 637 -23.74 -17.93 44.60
N ILE A 638 -23.07 -18.02 45.75
CA ILE A 638 -22.92 -19.27 46.50
C ILE A 638 -24.23 -19.54 47.26
N PRO A 639 -24.80 -20.75 47.18
CA PRO A 639 -26.00 -21.11 47.94
C PRO A 639 -25.79 -20.87 49.45
N ALA A 640 -26.77 -20.27 50.13
CA ALA A 640 -26.66 -19.92 51.56
C ALA A 640 -26.33 -21.11 52.49
N ASN A 641 -26.68 -22.33 52.06
CA ASN A 641 -26.46 -23.59 52.80
C ASN A 641 -25.05 -24.17 52.68
N THR A 642 -24.16 -23.60 51.85
CA THR A 642 -22.77 -24.06 51.66
C THR A 642 -21.73 -23.04 52.15
N SER A 643 -22.18 -21.94 52.76
CA SER A 643 -21.36 -20.79 53.17
C SER A 643 -20.22 -21.05 54.19
N PRO A 644 -20.25 -22.03 55.12
CA PRO A 644 -19.14 -22.21 56.06
C PRO A 644 -17.95 -23.00 55.49
N CYS A 645 -17.98 -23.47 54.23
CA CYS A 645 -16.98 -24.40 53.68
C CYS A 645 -15.96 -23.75 52.71
N PHE A 646 -16.14 -22.48 52.33
CA PHE A 646 -15.24 -21.80 51.36
C PHE A 646 -14.37 -20.75 52.05
N PRO A 647 -13.03 -20.78 51.90
CA PRO A 647 -12.16 -19.72 52.42
C PRO A 647 -12.38 -18.39 51.67
N ASP A 648 -12.50 -17.27 52.40
CA ASP A 648 -12.60 -15.92 51.81
C ASP A 648 -11.41 -15.58 50.88
N SER A 649 -10.23 -16.14 51.17
CA SER A 649 -9.05 -15.99 50.31
C SER A 649 -9.26 -16.64 48.95
N LEU A 650 -9.82 -17.86 48.90
CA LEU A 650 -10.12 -18.55 47.65
C LEU A 650 -11.16 -17.77 46.84
N LEU A 651 -12.21 -17.29 47.50
CA LEU A 651 -13.27 -16.53 46.86
C LEU A 651 -12.74 -15.27 46.18
N LYS A 652 -11.89 -14.51 46.90
CA LYS A 652 -11.26 -13.29 46.38
C LYS A 652 -10.28 -13.59 45.24
N THR A 653 -9.43 -14.60 45.38
CA THR A 653 -8.41 -14.94 44.39
C THR A 653 -9.03 -15.45 43.09
N VAL A 654 -9.97 -16.40 43.16
CA VAL A 654 -10.61 -16.96 41.96
C VAL A 654 -11.47 -15.92 41.26
N ARG A 655 -12.27 -15.14 41.99
CA ARG A 655 -13.08 -14.06 41.39
C ARG A 655 -12.24 -12.90 40.84
N GLY A 656 -10.99 -12.76 41.29
CA GLY A 656 -10.01 -11.85 40.70
C GLY A 656 -9.61 -12.23 39.27
N LEU A 657 -9.71 -13.52 38.90
CA LEU A 657 -9.51 -14.02 37.54
C LEU A 657 -10.79 -13.85 36.71
N SER A 658 -11.20 -12.60 36.48
CA SER A 658 -12.51 -12.27 35.92
C SER A 658 -12.74 -12.89 34.53
N LEU A 659 -11.71 -12.87 33.67
CA LEU A 659 -11.75 -13.47 32.33
C LEU A 659 -11.95 -14.99 32.36
N LEU A 660 -11.25 -15.67 33.28
CA LEU A 660 -11.36 -17.11 33.48
C LEU A 660 -12.77 -17.49 33.93
N CYS A 661 -13.33 -16.76 34.90
CA CYS A 661 -14.70 -16.99 35.37
C CYS A 661 -15.72 -16.83 34.23
N GLN A 662 -15.57 -15.81 33.38
CA GLN A 662 -16.44 -15.60 32.22
C GLN A 662 -16.38 -16.76 31.21
N HIS A 663 -15.20 -17.32 30.95
CA HIS A 663 -15.06 -18.45 30.03
C HIS A 663 -15.70 -19.72 30.60
N ILE A 664 -15.40 -20.04 31.86
CA ILE A 664 -15.96 -21.22 32.55
C ILE A 664 -17.49 -21.14 32.64
N ALA A 665 -18.06 -19.94 32.88
CA ALA A 665 -19.50 -19.74 32.91
C ALA A 665 -20.16 -19.98 31.53
N ARG A 666 -19.54 -19.54 30.43
CA ARG A 666 -20.05 -19.78 29.07
C ARG A 666 -20.06 -21.26 28.68
N ASP A 667 -19.08 -22.03 29.12
CA ASP A 667 -19.02 -23.48 28.89
C ASP A 667 -20.17 -24.23 29.60
N LYS A 668 -20.67 -23.68 30.71
CA LYS A 668 -21.86 -24.20 31.41
C LYS A 668 -23.13 -24.02 30.57
N ASP A 669 -23.30 -22.85 29.95
CA ASP A 669 -24.48 -22.53 29.14
C ASP A 669 -24.50 -23.25 27.79
N SER A 670 -23.34 -23.48 27.18
CA SER A 670 -23.24 -24.26 25.93
C SER A 670 -23.61 -25.72 26.14
N ALA A 671 -23.28 -26.32 27.29
CA ALA A 671 -23.67 -27.69 27.65
C ALA A 671 -25.18 -27.86 27.87
N VAL A 672 -25.91 -26.79 28.22
CA VAL A 672 -27.38 -26.82 28.38
C VAL A 672 -28.11 -26.73 27.04
N LEU A 673 -27.52 -26.09 26.03
CA LEU A 673 -28.09 -25.95 24.68
C LEU A 673 -28.02 -27.22 23.82
N PHE A 674 -27.13 -28.18 24.13
CA PHE A 674 -26.99 -29.44 23.39
C PHE A 674 -28.09 -30.49 23.69
N ASN A 675 -29.07 -30.19 24.53
CA ASN A 675 -30.25 -31.04 24.79
C ASN A 675 -31.55 -30.55 24.12
N ALA A 676 -31.49 -29.53 23.27
CA ALA A 676 -32.59 -29.15 22.40
C ALA A 676 -32.27 -29.55 20.95
N ASN A 677 -33.24 -30.19 20.29
CA ASN A 677 -33.12 -30.76 18.95
C ASN A 677 -32.36 -29.88 17.95
N ALA A 678 -31.45 -30.53 17.22
CA ALA A 678 -30.73 -29.97 16.09
C ALA A 678 -31.70 -29.64 14.95
N ASP A 679 -32.21 -28.41 14.92
CA ASP A 679 -32.66 -27.69 13.74
C ASP A 679 -33.03 -26.27 14.17
N ASP A 680 -32.03 -25.43 14.48
CA ASP A 680 -32.25 -23.99 14.35
C ASP A 680 -30.94 -23.24 14.07
N LYS A 681 -30.95 -22.52 12.95
CA LYS A 681 -29.88 -21.58 12.56
C LYS A 681 -29.89 -20.43 13.56
N LEU A 682 -28.99 -20.47 14.54
CA LEU A 682 -28.88 -19.42 15.55
C LEU A 682 -28.42 -18.10 14.91
N LYS A 683 -29.38 -17.19 14.75
CA LYS A 683 -29.18 -15.77 14.47
C LYS A 683 -28.46 -15.12 15.65
N TRP A 684 -27.48 -14.28 15.34
CA TRP A 684 -26.72 -13.51 16.32
C TRP A 684 -27.48 -12.22 16.70
N ASP A 685 -28.52 -12.33 17.53
CA ASP A 685 -29.24 -11.15 18.05
C ASP A 685 -29.36 -11.19 19.57
N SER A 686 -28.34 -10.66 20.27
CA SER A 686 -28.47 -9.95 21.55
C SER A 686 -27.12 -9.35 21.95
N ARG A 687 -26.87 -8.08 21.58
CA ARG A 687 -25.73 -7.30 22.10
C ARG A 687 -26.13 -6.65 23.44
N PRO A 688 -25.26 -6.65 24.47
CA PRO A 688 -25.46 -5.80 25.64
C PRO A 688 -25.37 -4.32 25.24
N GLU A 689 -26.31 -3.53 25.76
CA GLU A 689 -26.30 -2.07 25.69
C GLU A 689 -24.97 -1.54 26.25
N ASN A 690 -24.31 -0.68 25.47
CA ASN A 690 -22.98 -0.06 25.68
C ASN A 690 -21.78 -0.72 25.00
N SER A 691 -21.96 -1.26 23.79
CA SER A 691 -20.85 -1.49 22.86
C SER A 691 -20.98 -0.61 21.62
N PHE A 692 -20.24 0.50 21.60
CA PHE A 692 -20.04 1.30 20.38
C PHE A 692 -19.05 0.56 19.48
N VAL A 693 -19.55 0.00 18.39
CA VAL A 693 -18.71 -0.51 17.31
C VAL A 693 -18.42 0.65 16.36
N LEU A 694 -17.19 1.18 16.41
CA LEU A 694 -16.65 2.05 15.38
C LEU A 694 -16.07 1.16 14.27
N GLU A 695 -16.88 0.88 13.25
CA GLU A 695 -16.36 0.41 11.97
C GLU A 695 -15.62 1.56 11.25
N PRO A 696 -14.54 1.28 10.51
CA PRO A 696 -13.86 2.31 9.72
C PRO A 696 -14.85 2.87 8.70
N ALA A 697 -15.17 4.16 8.86
CA ALA A 697 -16.12 4.87 8.03
C ALA A 697 -15.69 4.80 6.56
N ASN A 698 -16.49 4.09 5.77
CA ASN A 698 -16.60 4.27 4.34
C ASN A 698 -16.74 5.77 4.04
N MET A 699 -15.88 6.33 3.17
CA MET A 699 -15.93 7.73 2.71
C MET A 699 -17.34 8.12 2.22
N ALA A 700 -18.09 7.19 1.63
CA ALA A 700 -19.45 7.42 1.17
C ALA A 700 -20.43 7.61 2.33
N THR A 701 -20.24 6.92 3.46
CA THR A 701 -21.08 7.07 4.66
C THR A 701 -20.81 8.41 5.36
N PHE A 702 -19.57 8.90 5.32
CA PHE A 702 -19.19 10.22 5.82
C PHE A 702 -19.78 11.36 4.97
N MET A 703 -19.80 11.20 3.64
CA MET A 703 -20.42 12.17 2.72
C MET A 703 -21.96 12.13 2.77
N GLU A 704 -22.57 10.96 3.01
CA GLU A 704 -24.03 10.84 3.22
C GLU A 704 -24.49 11.53 4.51
N LEU A 705 -23.68 11.48 5.58
CA LEU A 705 -24.00 12.12 6.88
C LEU A 705 -23.93 13.65 6.83
N LEU A 706 -23.32 14.24 5.79
CA LEU A 706 -23.25 15.69 5.58
C LEU A 706 -24.40 16.24 4.72
N GLN A 707 -25.28 15.40 4.19
CA GLN A 707 -26.43 15.86 3.40
C GLN A 707 -27.70 16.00 4.26
N PRO A 708 -28.43 17.14 4.18
CA PRO A 708 -29.73 17.26 4.83
C PRO A 708 -30.71 16.25 4.22
N ALA A 709 -31.26 15.40 5.09
CA ALA A 709 -32.03 14.22 4.76
C ALA A 709 -33.14 14.41 3.69
N LYS A 710 -33.10 13.59 2.64
CA LYS A 710 -34.27 13.03 1.94
C LYS A 710 -33.89 11.75 1.19
N ARG A 711 -34.57 10.64 1.53
CA ARG A 711 -34.38 9.28 1.00
C ARG A 711 -34.68 9.16 -0.50
N SER A 712 -33.89 8.35 -1.22
CA SER A 712 -34.37 7.25 -2.09
C SER A 712 -33.22 6.31 -2.49
N ARG A 713 -33.45 4.99 -2.41
CA ARG A 713 -32.55 3.90 -2.83
C ARG A 713 -32.40 3.83 -4.35
N THR A 714 -31.24 3.37 -4.85
CA THR A 714 -31.07 2.09 -5.62
C THR A 714 -29.62 1.81 -6.03
N GLY A 715 -29.15 0.60 -5.67
CA GLY A 715 -28.15 -0.32 -6.26
C GLY A 715 -26.96 0.15 -7.12
N ALA A 716 -25.76 -0.27 -6.74
CA ALA A 716 -24.78 -0.95 -7.64
C ALA A 716 -23.56 -1.49 -6.87
N ALA A 717 -22.94 -2.50 -7.48
CA ALA A 717 -21.84 -3.38 -7.09
C ALA A 717 -20.69 -2.83 -6.21
N LYS A 718 -20.24 -3.71 -5.30
CA LYS A 718 -18.92 -3.68 -4.63
C LYS A 718 -17.80 -3.81 -5.66
N LEU A 719 -16.87 -2.86 -5.68
CA LEU A 719 -15.52 -3.02 -6.22
C LEU A 719 -14.56 -3.16 -5.04
N GLU A 720 -13.84 -4.27 -5.01
CA GLU A 720 -12.79 -4.55 -4.03
C GLU A 720 -11.54 -3.74 -4.39
N PHE A 721 -10.94 -3.12 -3.37
CA PHE A 721 -9.63 -2.47 -3.48
C PHE A 721 -8.56 -3.52 -3.76
N ALA A 722 -7.99 -3.49 -4.97
CA ALA A 722 -6.73 -4.14 -5.27
C ALA A 722 -5.61 -3.42 -4.51
N GLY A 723 -5.07 -4.09 -3.49
CA GLY A 723 -3.86 -3.64 -2.81
C GLY A 723 -2.69 -3.67 -3.80
N VAL A 724 -1.89 -2.61 -3.76
CA VAL A 724 -0.63 -2.48 -4.51
C VAL A 724 0.28 -3.66 -4.18
N SER A 725 0.36 -4.62 -5.09
CA SER A 725 1.31 -5.73 -5.09
C SER A 725 2.45 -5.41 -6.05
N SER A 726 3.50 -4.73 -5.58
CA SER A 726 4.82 -4.81 -6.19
C SER A 726 5.90 -4.38 -5.19
N ALA A 727 6.28 -5.28 -4.29
CA ALA A 727 7.62 -5.26 -3.73
C ALA A 727 8.29 -6.53 -4.25
N ASP A 728 9.32 -6.37 -5.09
CA ASP A 728 10.15 -7.49 -5.47
C ASP A 728 10.85 -8.08 -4.22
N SER A 729 11.24 -9.34 -4.29
CA SER A 729 11.93 -10.04 -3.20
C SER A 729 13.28 -9.39 -2.84
N ASN A 730 13.83 -8.56 -3.72
CA ASN A 730 15.11 -7.86 -3.51
C ASN A 730 14.97 -6.60 -2.64
N GLY A 731 13.88 -5.83 -2.77
CA GLY A 731 13.60 -4.64 -1.97
C GLY A 731 13.34 -4.96 -0.50
N LEU A 732 12.65 -6.08 -0.23
CA LEU A 732 12.45 -6.60 1.12
C LEU A 732 13.76 -7.08 1.76
N CYS A 733 14.66 -7.70 0.98
CA CYS A 733 15.99 -8.10 1.45
C CYS A 733 16.86 -6.90 1.83
N GLN A 734 16.75 -5.77 1.12
CA GLN A 734 17.47 -4.54 1.46
C GLN A 734 16.92 -3.90 2.74
N LEU A 735 15.59 -3.81 2.90
CA LEU A 735 14.97 -3.33 4.14
C LEU A 735 15.38 -4.22 5.34
N TYR A 736 15.40 -5.54 5.15
CA TYR A 736 15.81 -6.50 6.17
C TYR A 736 17.30 -6.38 6.52
N ARG A 737 18.18 -6.14 5.54
CA ARG A 737 19.61 -5.85 5.81
C ARG A 737 19.80 -4.55 6.57
N SER A 738 19.13 -3.48 6.17
CA SER A 738 19.25 -2.18 6.85
C SER A 738 18.70 -2.20 8.28
N LEU A 739 17.65 -2.98 8.54
CA LEU A 739 17.15 -3.21 9.91
C LEU A 739 18.13 -4.04 10.75
N ARG A 740 18.74 -5.07 10.15
CA ARG A 740 19.72 -5.93 10.84
C ARG A 740 21.07 -5.24 11.10
N GLU A 741 21.49 -4.33 10.23
CA GLU A 741 22.67 -3.49 10.42
C GLU A 741 22.44 -2.46 11.53
N LYS A 742 21.22 -1.93 11.68
CA LYS A 742 20.85 -1.08 12.82
C LYS A 742 20.87 -1.84 14.15
N GLU A 743 20.39 -3.09 14.20
CA GLU A 743 20.47 -3.91 15.42
C GLU A 743 21.92 -4.21 15.84
N LYS A 744 22.82 -4.43 14.87
CA LYS A 744 24.26 -4.64 15.15
C LYS A 744 25.00 -3.38 15.60
N SER A 745 24.46 -2.19 15.35
CA SER A 745 25.05 -0.93 15.79
C SER A 745 24.69 -0.54 17.23
N VAL A 746 23.83 -1.33 17.89
CA VAL A 746 23.36 -1.10 19.28
C VAL A 746 23.86 -2.19 20.24
N THR A 747 24.66 -3.13 19.75
CA THR A 747 25.45 -4.10 20.54
C THR A 747 26.92 -3.82 20.36
#